data_AF-A0A2A6P1W9-F1
#
_entry.id   AF-A0A2A6P1W9-F1
#
_cell.length_a   1.000
_cell.length_b   1.000
_cell.length_c   1.000
_cell.angle_alpha   90.00
_cell.angle_beta   90.00
_cell.angle_gamma   90.00
#
_symmetry.space_group_name_H-M   'P 1'
#
loop_
_entity.id
_entity.type
_entity.pdbx_description
1 polymer ?
#
loop_
_entity_poly.entity_id
_entity_poly.type
_entity_poly.pdbx_seq_one_letter_code
_entity_poly.pdbx_strand_id
1 'polypeptide(L)'
;MSYRIDIDGKNRYDANGGRATSVSEEQRRFFIEQINQAVRERAEAGGPRTIDPLTEKAIVVEKGDSLSEIAEENHVSLDDLMAVNRIKLTANSAAIDPNDVVIVPLASPELVAQGPVDGKGVPKGEAAFIDDLYGRGNKLAYADDPSKIDYDAEGKDMQRDVGAYLDNLPQAERQTAALRLMNSDWLDARPAGNAVKAAIEERGLKTNGEAVIADEIYDRGNRIQYSDDPKIDYQAKTGEIAKDVRSYIDKLPEKERSETLQRLYDRDWTDAAPAQAAIENTAKALNVSLRPSTHAGVDVEDKAREIIDNANAAGGPDEAFRKLASGYGSATPEVQRVLLRSEDAKALIDRAANWASEPLANYQPEEALSDQGDAATTMANLERLTAGVDPRLAVDLVSSAMPTMEAANVRKQETIGADLIGMNGQANMMAIIDRIGDSPGADQIVERFAEIGGYHPNSIPVAISNGSRLDYPIAVGAKSAAASPDFVVENIVPNVKQYASAKVNQDVIAYSAHMQELQWLVSNHGGTMTPEQLTKAVEDYKKEKGPEWAKTEQRLEDNIATSGEKLLHQLTALGNLPPELASQQQAVNDEIGKILSDEKTAMAIEIAMKKYPALIDNPAVLNLMGYQARLTDRGRKLAEEATTQIIRHKVLPSFPELQSGGPAGLGKARASLEELKDGKLSQMLGIPKADMDRAIDAVGKSLPEPGETVEQSRAKMATLNGDLNDLKSSSGVRSFANTTGPGQMLRLIGVAATGASISNSATVAQNNPTLRNNLKVVIDAVGLGQRTVEILGGMDHLNADSAAVKHFGSSSRPAVKFLGALSGGFDAWVAFDYFKAGDPLMGSLSAAAAGGTIMAALGTGTMFGPAGLVIVGAAVIGQMIVTDTRDSNKYMTDTSKRFLAHSDLNETAAGALVDQSGDGHSPVPILARYAELKGYRLDQPADRQQFIDWLNGIAKEGLETLRDNLHHALDAFGGDPAKLAATAGSDESYTDTTRLNERYVSGQVYIPSLADKIRNGDAAPASAKQIDVVLAELGIGIPVA
;
A
#
# COMPACT_ATOMS: atom_id res chain seq x y z
N MET A 1 -69.62 20.52 7.24
CA MET A 1 -68.23 20.04 7.26
C MET A 1 -67.81 19.90 5.83
N SER A 2 -67.21 20.97 5.33
CA SER A 2 -66.66 21.04 3.98
C SER A 2 -65.85 19.79 3.62
N TYR A 3 -65.88 19.38 2.35
CA TYR A 3 -65.13 18.20 1.89
C TYR A 3 -64.26 18.52 0.69
N ARG A 4 -63.08 17.89 0.64
CA ARG A 4 -62.11 18.07 -0.44
C ARG A 4 -62.51 17.27 -1.67
N ILE A 5 -62.24 17.85 -2.83
CA ILE A 5 -62.40 17.20 -4.15
C ILE A 5 -61.12 17.30 -4.96
N ASP A 6 -60.91 16.34 -5.87
CA ASP A 6 -59.86 16.46 -6.88
C ASP A 6 -60.18 17.60 -7.85
N ILE A 7 -59.12 18.24 -8.38
CA ILE A 7 -59.24 19.33 -9.37
C ILE A 7 -59.87 18.82 -10.70
N ASP A 8 -59.79 17.52 -10.98
CA ASP A 8 -60.45 16.87 -12.12
C ASP A 8 -61.84 16.28 -11.78
N GLY A 9 -62.31 16.53 -10.54
CA GLY A 9 -63.61 16.13 -10.01
C GLY A 9 -63.80 14.62 -9.81
N LYS A 10 -62.74 13.79 -9.92
CA LYS A 10 -62.87 12.32 -9.93
C LYS A 10 -63.12 11.70 -8.56
N ASN A 11 -62.49 12.23 -7.51
CA ASN A 11 -62.63 11.69 -6.16
C ASN A 11 -63.06 12.78 -5.17
N ARG A 12 -63.81 12.36 -4.15
CA ARG A 12 -64.06 13.11 -2.92
C ARG A 12 -63.16 12.55 -1.82
N TYR A 13 -62.81 13.36 -0.85
CA TYR A 13 -62.06 12.93 0.32
C TYR A 13 -62.90 13.13 1.58
N ASP A 14 -62.81 12.17 2.51
CA ASP A 14 -63.47 12.29 3.81
C ASP A 14 -62.71 13.26 4.74
N ALA A 15 -63.28 13.50 5.93
CA ALA A 15 -62.70 14.38 6.96
C ALA A 15 -61.33 13.93 7.47
N ASN A 16 -60.87 12.71 7.15
CA ASN A 16 -59.55 12.20 7.51
C ASN A 16 -58.57 12.20 6.32
N GLY A 17 -58.94 12.80 5.17
CA GLY A 17 -58.12 12.81 3.96
C GLY A 17 -58.17 11.50 3.15
N GLY A 18 -58.99 10.52 3.54
CA GLY A 18 -59.15 9.27 2.80
C GLY A 18 -59.99 9.44 1.54
N ARG A 19 -59.65 8.76 0.43
CA ARG A 19 -60.47 8.76 -0.79
C ARG A 19 -61.85 8.15 -0.52
N ALA A 20 -62.88 8.99 -0.49
CA ALA A 20 -64.26 8.62 -0.25
C ALA A 20 -65.03 8.50 -1.58
N THR A 21 -65.15 7.26 -2.08
CA THR A 21 -66.01 6.84 -3.23
C THR A 21 -65.79 7.50 -4.60
N SER A 22 -65.78 6.69 -5.66
CA SER A 22 -65.75 7.18 -7.04
C SER A 22 -67.00 8.03 -7.35
N VAL A 23 -66.79 9.26 -7.82
CA VAL A 23 -67.86 10.20 -8.12
C VAL A 23 -68.58 9.81 -9.42
N SER A 24 -69.92 9.91 -9.46
CA SER A 24 -70.68 9.67 -10.71
C SER A 24 -70.30 10.69 -11.79
N GLU A 25 -70.41 10.34 -13.08
CA GLU A 25 -70.04 11.25 -14.18
C GLU A 25 -70.85 12.57 -14.14
N GLU A 26 -72.08 12.55 -13.63
CA GLU A 26 -72.93 13.73 -13.42
C GLU A 26 -72.36 14.64 -12.31
N GLN A 27 -72.00 14.05 -11.16
CA GLN A 27 -71.39 14.80 -10.06
C GLN A 27 -69.98 15.29 -10.41
N ARG A 28 -69.22 14.53 -11.22
CA ARG A 28 -67.91 14.95 -11.71
C ARG A 28 -68.02 16.16 -12.62
N ARG A 29 -68.99 16.18 -13.54
CA ARG A 29 -69.26 17.36 -14.38
C ARG A 29 -69.67 18.56 -13.54
N PHE A 30 -70.52 18.34 -12.54
CA PHE A 30 -70.90 19.39 -11.58
C PHE A 30 -69.69 19.98 -10.86
N PHE A 31 -68.79 19.14 -10.34
CA PHE A 31 -67.57 19.60 -9.68
C PHE A 31 -66.62 20.35 -10.62
N ILE A 32 -66.42 19.84 -11.84
CA ILE A 32 -65.61 20.54 -12.84
C ILE A 32 -66.22 21.91 -13.18
N GLU A 33 -67.55 22.00 -13.26
CA GLU A 33 -68.24 23.26 -13.51
C GLU A 33 -68.04 24.26 -12.37
N GLN A 34 -68.20 23.81 -11.11
CA GLN A 34 -67.99 24.62 -9.91
C GLN A 34 -66.52 25.05 -9.72
N ILE A 35 -65.56 24.15 -9.95
CA ILE A 35 -64.13 24.47 -9.95
C ILE A 35 -63.83 25.53 -11.01
N ASN A 36 -64.33 25.36 -12.24
CA ASN A 36 -64.12 26.33 -13.31
C ASN A 36 -64.80 27.68 -13.00
N GLN A 37 -65.93 27.66 -12.29
CA GLN A 37 -66.58 28.88 -11.83
C GLN A 37 -65.72 29.62 -10.80
N ALA A 38 -65.27 28.94 -9.76
CA ALA A 38 -64.38 29.52 -8.75
C ALA A 38 -63.09 30.11 -9.36
N VAL A 39 -62.49 29.40 -10.33
CA VAL A 39 -61.30 29.87 -11.05
C VAL A 39 -61.60 31.09 -11.93
N ARG A 40 -62.76 31.13 -12.61
CA ARG A 40 -63.18 32.30 -13.40
C ARG A 40 -63.38 33.52 -12.51
N GLU A 41 -64.10 33.37 -11.40
CA GLU A 41 -64.34 34.44 -10.43
C GLU A 41 -63.04 34.97 -9.83
N ARG A 42 -62.13 34.06 -9.44
CA ARG A 42 -60.77 34.42 -9.00
C ARG A 42 -60.01 35.19 -10.09
N ALA A 43 -60.10 34.76 -11.35
CA ALA A 43 -59.41 35.41 -12.46
C ALA A 43 -59.99 36.80 -12.82
N GLU A 44 -61.30 36.96 -12.76
CA GLU A 44 -61.99 38.25 -12.94
C GLU A 44 -61.60 39.24 -11.85
N ALA A 45 -61.35 38.75 -10.63
CA ALA A 45 -60.81 39.52 -9.52
C ALA A 45 -59.28 39.77 -9.60
N GLY A 46 -58.63 39.40 -10.72
CA GLY A 46 -57.21 39.62 -10.97
C GLY A 46 -56.27 38.53 -10.42
N GLY A 47 -56.79 37.35 -10.08
CA GLY A 47 -56.03 36.18 -9.66
C GLY A 47 -55.68 35.20 -10.79
N PRO A 48 -55.05 34.05 -10.46
CA PRO A 48 -54.62 33.05 -11.43
C PRO A 48 -55.79 32.33 -12.13
N ARG A 49 -55.59 31.98 -13.41
CA ARG A 49 -56.59 31.32 -14.26
C ARG A 49 -56.62 29.79 -14.14
N THR A 50 -55.85 29.20 -13.23
CA THR A 50 -55.73 27.75 -13.01
C THR A 50 -55.43 27.47 -11.55
N ILE A 51 -56.02 26.42 -10.96
CA ILE A 51 -55.61 25.94 -9.63
C ILE A 51 -54.23 25.31 -9.76
N ASP A 52 -53.30 25.67 -8.88
CA ASP A 52 -52.02 24.98 -8.80
C ASP A 52 -52.14 23.76 -7.87
N PRO A 53 -52.15 22.53 -8.40
CA PRO A 53 -52.30 21.34 -7.58
C PRO A 53 -51.14 21.10 -6.60
N LEU A 54 -50.01 21.79 -6.73
CA LEU A 54 -48.84 21.66 -5.85
C LEU A 54 -48.94 22.56 -4.62
N THR A 55 -49.76 23.62 -4.66
CA THR A 55 -49.86 24.64 -3.60
C THR A 55 -51.30 24.94 -3.18
N GLU A 56 -52.30 24.43 -3.91
CA GLU A 56 -53.72 24.69 -3.70
C GLU A 56 -54.56 23.39 -3.78
N LYS A 57 -55.66 23.34 -3.02
CA LYS A 57 -56.69 22.29 -3.04
C LYS A 57 -58.08 22.90 -3.18
N ALA A 58 -59.02 22.12 -3.73
CA ALA A 58 -60.41 22.54 -3.91
C ALA A 58 -61.30 21.92 -2.82
N ILE A 59 -62.04 22.77 -2.11
CA ILE A 59 -62.97 22.39 -1.04
C ILE A 59 -64.38 22.80 -1.45
N VAL A 60 -65.35 21.89 -1.28
CA VAL A 60 -66.76 22.18 -1.50
C VAL A 60 -67.38 22.68 -0.19
N VAL A 61 -68.05 23.83 -0.25
CA VAL A 61 -68.77 24.46 0.87
C VAL A 61 -70.04 23.67 1.18
N GLU A 62 -70.23 23.28 2.43
CA GLU A 62 -71.47 22.68 2.91
C GLU A 62 -72.39 23.70 3.59
N LYS A 63 -73.64 23.27 3.78
CA LYS A 63 -74.64 24.08 4.48
C LYS A 63 -74.22 24.31 5.94
N GLY A 64 -73.92 25.57 6.25
CA GLY A 64 -73.55 26.03 7.59
C GLY A 64 -72.08 26.36 7.74
N ASP A 65 -71.24 26.09 6.72
CA ASP A 65 -69.83 26.44 6.77
C ASP A 65 -69.62 27.95 6.64
N SER A 66 -68.63 28.46 7.35
CA SER A 66 -68.09 29.81 7.18
C SER A 66 -66.64 29.77 6.67
N LEU A 67 -66.18 30.86 6.03
CA LEU A 67 -64.78 30.97 5.60
C LEU A 67 -63.81 30.82 6.77
N SER A 68 -64.18 31.26 7.98
CA SER A 68 -63.38 31.08 9.20
C SER A 68 -63.26 29.62 9.63
N GLU A 69 -64.36 28.87 9.59
CA GLU A 69 -64.36 27.44 9.94
C GLU A 69 -63.58 26.63 8.89
N ILE A 70 -63.75 26.94 7.59
CA ILE A 70 -62.98 26.30 6.51
C ILE A 70 -61.48 26.57 6.67
N ALA A 71 -61.09 27.80 7.05
CA ALA A 71 -59.69 28.13 7.30
C ALA A 71 -59.11 27.35 8.49
N GLU A 72 -59.86 27.27 9.60
CA GLU A 72 -59.46 26.54 10.81
C GLU A 72 -59.34 25.03 10.57
N GLU A 73 -60.33 24.42 9.90
CA GLU A 73 -60.36 22.99 9.54
C GLU A 73 -59.20 22.60 8.61
N ASN A 74 -58.74 23.53 7.75
CA ASN A 74 -57.65 23.27 6.80
C ASN A 74 -56.29 23.80 7.27
N HIS A 75 -56.21 24.33 8.50
CA HIS A 75 -54.98 24.87 9.09
C HIS A 75 -54.30 25.95 8.24
N VAL A 76 -55.10 26.85 7.66
CA VAL A 76 -54.64 28.02 6.91
C VAL A 76 -55.14 29.30 7.59
N SER A 77 -54.50 30.44 7.31
CA SER A 77 -55.02 31.70 7.83
C SER A 77 -56.26 32.13 7.02
N LEU A 78 -57.22 32.77 7.69
CA LEU A 78 -58.40 33.34 7.02
C LEU A 78 -57.98 34.37 5.95
N ASP A 79 -56.92 35.13 6.22
CA ASP A 79 -56.39 36.12 5.29
C ASP A 79 -55.82 35.47 4.02
N ASP A 80 -55.08 34.36 4.15
CA ASP A 80 -54.52 33.63 2.99
C ASP A 80 -55.64 32.96 2.19
N LEU A 81 -56.61 32.36 2.87
CA LEU A 81 -57.80 31.78 2.23
C LEU A 81 -58.56 32.84 1.42
N MET A 82 -58.78 34.01 2.00
CA MET A 82 -59.41 35.13 1.31
C MET A 82 -58.55 35.68 0.17
N ALA A 83 -57.23 35.77 0.36
CA ALA A 83 -56.31 36.29 -0.63
C ALA A 83 -56.24 35.40 -1.87
N VAL A 84 -56.18 34.08 -1.69
CA VAL A 84 -56.18 33.09 -2.78
C VAL A 84 -57.46 33.20 -3.61
N ASN A 85 -58.61 33.34 -2.96
CA ASN A 85 -59.89 33.48 -3.67
C ASN A 85 -60.22 34.92 -4.08
N ARG A 86 -59.34 35.89 -3.77
CA ARG A 86 -59.54 37.34 -4.02
C ARG A 86 -60.83 37.91 -3.42
N ILE A 87 -61.26 37.36 -2.30
CA ILE A 87 -62.49 37.76 -1.59
C ILE A 87 -62.23 39.06 -0.82
N LYS A 88 -63.09 40.07 -1.01
CA LYS A 88 -63.08 41.31 -0.21
C LYS A 88 -64.25 41.32 0.76
N LEU A 89 -63.97 41.41 2.06
CA LEU A 89 -65.03 41.58 3.07
C LEU A 89 -65.69 42.96 2.88
N THR A 90 -67.00 42.96 2.64
CA THR A 90 -67.84 44.17 2.72
C THR A 90 -68.82 44.05 3.88
N ALA A 91 -69.42 45.16 4.31
CA ALA A 91 -70.31 45.23 5.47
C ALA A 91 -71.55 44.30 5.37
N ASN A 92 -71.87 43.78 4.18
CA ASN A 92 -72.85 42.73 3.96
C ASN A 92 -72.13 41.51 3.34
N SER A 93 -71.43 40.75 4.18
CA SER A 93 -70.87 39.38 3.99
C SER A 93 -70.24 39.03 2.63
N ALA A 94 -69.00 38.55 2.64
CA ALA A 94 -68.56 37.58 1.64
C ALA A 94 -69.37 36.28 1.83
N ALA A 95 -70.57 36.21 1.24
CA ALA A 95 -71.43 35.05 1.36
C ALA A 95 -70.82 33.92 0.52
N ILE A 96 -70.49 32.80 1.17
CA ILE A 96 -70.27 31.51 0.51
C ILE A 96 -71.58 30.74 0.59
N ASP A 97 -72.05 30.24 -0.54
CA ASP A 97 -73.28 29.47 -0.62
C ASP A 97 -72.95 27.96 -0.60
N PRO A 98 -73.87 27.11 -0.10
CA PRO A 98 -73.67 25.67 -0.17
C PRO A 98 -73.48 25.20 -1.61
N ASN A 99 -72.50 24.32 -1.82
CA ASN A 99 -71.98 23.81 -3.10
C ASN A 99 -71.01 24.72 -3.86
N ASP A 100 -70.68 25.91 -3.33
CA ASP A 100 -69.56 26.69 -3.85
C ASP A 100 -68.26 25.91 -3.68
N VAL A 101 -67.29 26.17 -4.57
CA VAL A 101 -65.93 25.64 -4.43
C VAL A 101 -65.01 26.76 -3.99
N VAL A 102 -64.33 26.56 -2.87
CA VAL A 102 -63.30 27.46 -2.35
C VAL A 102 -61.93 26.86 -2.63
N ILE A 103 -61.01 27.68 -3.17
CA ILE A 103 -59.62 27.28 -3.42
C ILE A 103 -58.84 27.54 -2.14
N VAL A 104 -58.39 26.48 -1.47
CA VAL A 104 -57.70 26.56 -0.18
C VAL A 104 -56.21 26.32 -0.41
N PRO A 105 -55.31 27.14 0.17
CA PRO A 105 -53.89 26.79 0.24
C PRO A 105 -53.66 25.45 0.94
N LEU A 106 -52.47 24.88 0.80
CA LEU A 106 -52.06 23.77 1.68
C LEU A 106 -51.86 24.28 3.12
N ALA A 107 -51.90 23.36 4.08
CA ALA A 107 -51.77 23.66 5.50
C ALA A 107 -50.49 24.46 5.79
N SER A 108 -50.61 25.54 6.57
CA SER A 108 -49.45 26.36 6.95
C SER A 108 -48.60 25.62 7.99
N PRO A 109 -47.30 25.41 7.75
CA PRO A 109 -46.44 24.72 8.69
C PRO A 109 -46.35 25.44 10.04
N GLU A 110 -46.38 26.78 10.06
CA GLU A 110 -46.36 27.59 11.27
C GLU A 110 -47.66 27.45 12.08
N LEU A 111 -48.82 27.55 11.42
CA LEU A 111 -50.11 27.41 12.10
C LEU A 111 -50.33 25.99 12.62
N VAL A 112 -49.86 24.99 11.88
CA VAL A 112 -49.90 23.60 12.33
C VAL A 112 -49.02 23.41 13.57
N ALA A 113 -47.78 23.91 13.57
CA ALA A 113 -46.88 23.79 14.72
C ALA A 113 -47.38 24.53 15.97
N GLN A 114 -48.02 25.69 15.80
CA GLN A 114 -48.53 26.51 16.90
C GLN A 114 -49.96 26.15 17.34
N GLY A 115 -50.60 25.20 16.65
CA GLY A 115 -51.97 24.78 16.89
C GLY A 115 -52.15 23.97 18.19
N PRO A 116 -53.40 23.65 18.57
CA PRO A 116 -53.67 22.84 19.75
C PRO A 116 -53.05 21.45 19.63
N VAL A 117 -52.43 20.96 20.72
CA VAL A 117 -51.88 19.60 20.80
C VAL A 117 -52.88 18.58 21.34
N ASP A 118 -52.69 17.31 21.02
CA ASP A 118 -53.42 16.18 21.58
C ASP A 118 -52.87 15.74 22.96
N GLY A 119 -53.44 14.68 23.54
CA GLY A 119 -53.01 14.12 24.82
C GLY A 119 -51.59 13.50 24.83
N LYS A 120 -50.89 13.53 23.69
CA LYS A 120 -49.51 13.05 23.51
C LYS A 120 -48.55 14.19 23.12
N GLY A 121 -49.02 15.44 23.12
CA GLY A 121 -48.22 16.60 22.72
C GLY A 121 -48.02 16.72 21.21
N VAL A 122 -48.85 16.08 20.39
CA VAL A 122 -48.79 16.17 18.92
C VAL A 122 -49.75 17.26 18.44
N PRO A 123 -49.33 18.23 17.60
CA PRO A 123 -50.24 19.20 17.05
C PRO A 123 -51.36 18.53 16.25
N LYS A 124 -52.62 18.94 16.49
CA LYS A 124 -53.79 18.33 15.84
C LYS A 124 -53.74 18.41 14.31
N GLY A 125 -53.09 19.43 13.76
CA GLY A 125 -52.92 19.61 12.31
C GLY A 125 -51.76 18.83 11.69
N GLU A 126 -50.91 18.14 12.48
CA GLU A 126 -49.73 17.42 11.96
C GLU A 126 -50.14 16.36 10.92
N ALA A 127 -51.27 15.68 11.13
CA ALA A 127 -51.77 14.69 10.18
C ALA A 127 -52.17 15.30 8.83
N ALA A 128 -52.84 16.46 8.85
CA ALA A 128 -53.21 17.18 7.62
C ALA A 128 -51.99 17.73 6.89
N PHE A 129 -50.97 18.19 7.64
CA PHE A 129 -49.70 18.60 7.07
C PHE A 129 -48.95 17.45 6.38
N ILE A 130 -48.91 16.27 7.01
CA ILE A 130 -48.34 15.05 6.41
C ILE A 130 -49.10 14.64 5.15
N ASP A 131 -50.43 14.72 5.16
CA ASP A 131 -51.27 14.41 3.98
C ASP A 131 -51.01 15.38 2.82
N ASP A 132 -50.90 16.68 3.10
CA ASP A 132 -50.59 17.70 2.08
C ASP A 132 -49.19 17.44 1.47
N LEU A 133 -48.18 17.13 2.30
CA LEU A 133 -46.84 16.73 1.83
C LEU A 133 -46.89 15.45 0.99
N TYR A 134 -47.62 14.43 1.45
CA TYR A 134 -47.76 13.17 0.74
C TYR A 134 -48.43 13.38 -0.62
N GLY A 135 -49.49 14.19 -0.67
CA GLY A 135 -50.20 14.54 -1.90
C GLY A 135 -49.30 15.26 -2.91
N ARG A 136 -48.45 16.20 -2.45
CA ARG A 136 -47.44 16.86 -3.30
C ARG A 136 -46.40 15.85 -3.80
N GLY A 137 -45.81 15.06 -2.90
CA GLY A 137 -44.81 14.06 -3.24
C GLY A 137 -45.33 13.01 -4.22
N ASN A 138 -46.58 12.56 -4.06
CA ASN A 138 -47.22 11.60 -4.95
C ASN A 138 -47.43 12.19 -6.36
N LYS A 139 -47.89 13.43 -6.46
CA LYS A 139 -48.05 14.13 -7.75
C LYS A 139 -46.72 14.30 -8.48
N LEU A 140 -45.65 14.58 -7.76
CA LEU A 140 -44.30 14.65 -8.34
C LEU A 140 -43.84 13.26 -8.80
N ALA A 141 -44.04 12.23 -7.98
CA ALA A 141 -43.63 10.85 -8.29
C ALA A 141 -44.34 10.28 -9.53
N TYR A 142 -45.59 10.67 -9.76
CA TYR A 142 -46.46 10.14 -10.81
C TYR A 142 -46.94 11.21 -11.80
N ALA A 143 -46.15 12.25 -12.05
CA ALA A 143 -46.53 13.35 -12.95
C ALA A 143 -46.75 12.89 -14.40
N ASP A 144 -47.89 13.27 -14.99
CA ASP A 144 -48.25 12.94 -16.38
C ASP A 144 -47.32 13.61 -17.42
N ASP A 145 -46.75 14.78 -17.09
CA ASP A 145 -45.80 15.52 -17.95
C ASP A 145 -44.62 16.05 -17.11
N PRO A 146 -43.59 15.22 -16.87
CA PRO A 146 -42.43 15.58 -16.05
C PRO A 146 -41.65 16.80 -16.58
N SER A 147 -41.77 17.14 -17.86
CA SER A 147 -41.02 18.24 -18.48
C SER A 147 -41.47 19.63 -18.05
N LYS A 148 -42.64 19.73 -17.42
CA LYS A 148 -43.23 20.99 -16.95
C LYS A 148 -43.02 21.25 -15.45
N ILE A 149 -42.32 20.34 -14.75
CA ILE A 149 -42.15 20.39 -13.31
C ILE A 149 -40.68 20.69 -12.99
N ASP A 150 -40.44 21.72 -12.19
CA ASP A 150 -39.14 21.97 -11.57
C ASP A 150 -39.04 21.15 -10.28
N TYR A 151 -38.63 19.89 -10.43
CA TYR A 151 -38.52 18.95 -9.31
C TYR A 151 -37.59 19.44 -8.19
N ASP A 152 -36.56 20.20 -8.53
CA ASP A 152 -35.61 20.73 -7.56
C ASP A 152 -36.22 21.89 -6.77
N ALA A 153 -36.98 22.77 -7.43
CA ALA A 153 -37.71 23.83 -6.75
C ALA A 153 -38.78 23.26 -5.82
N GLU A 154 -39.57 22.30 -6.29
CA GLU A 154 -40.65 21.67 -5.51
C GLU A 154 -40.12 20.85 -4.32
N GLY A 155 -39.02 20.11 -4.52
CA GLY A 155 -38.36 19.39 -3.45
C GLY A 155 -37.83 20.32 -2.36
N LYS A 156 -37.22 21.46 -2.75
CA LYS A 156 -36.75 22.50 -1.82
C LYS A 156 -37.89 23.21 -1.10
N ASP A 157 -39.02 23.39 -1.75
CA ASP A 157 -40.19 24.03 -1.15
C ASP A 157 -40.80 23.14 -0.06
N MET A 158 -41.02 21.84 -0.34
CA MET A 158 -41.42 20.87 0.69
C MET A 158 -40.39 20.79 1.83
N GLN A 159 -39.09 20.86 1.54
CA GLN A 159 -38.05 20.87 2.57
C GLN A 159 -38.17 22.12 3.47
N ARG A 160 -38.45 23.30 2.89
CA ARG A 160 -38.68 24.53 3.64
C ARG A 160 -39.91 24.43 4.53
N ASP A 161 -41.01 23.86 4.03
CA ASP A 161 -42.24 23.72 4.82
C ASP A 161 -42.05 22.78 6.01
N VAL A 162 -41.43 21.61 5.79
CA VAL A 162 -41.07 20.70 6.89
C VAL A 162 -40.14 21.41 7.88
N GLY A 163 -39.24 22.23 7.35
CA GLY A 163 -38.34 23.02 8.14
C GLY A 163 -39.03 24.06 9.01
N ALA A 164 -39.95 24.83 8.44
CA ALA A 164 -40.76 25.82 9.14
C ALA A 164 -41.62 25.16 10.22
N TYR A 165 -42.18 23.98 9.93
CA TYR A 165 -42.93 23.19 10.90
C TYR A 165 -42.06 22.83 12.11
N LEU A 166 -40.88 22.25 11.87
CA LEU A 166 -39.94 21.86 12.93
C LEU A 166 -39.41 23.06 13.73
N ASP A 167 -39.14 24.19 13.07
CA ASP A 167 -38.60 25.39 13.73
C ASP A 167 -39.62 26.08 14.65
N ASN A 168 -40.91 25.94 14.33
CA ASN A 168 -42.00 26.51 15.13
C ASN A 168 -42.48 25.60 16.28
N LEU A 169 -42.03 24.35 16.33
CA LEU A 169 -42.27 23.48 17.48
C LEU A 169 -41.36 23.85 18.68
N PRO A 170 -41.83 23.61 19.92
CA PRO A 170 -40.98 23.67 21.10
C PRO A 170 -39.72 22.83 20.93
N GLN A 171 -38.56 23.35 21.33
CA GLN A 171 -37.26 22.70 21.09
C GLN A 171 -37.20 21.25 21.60
N ALA A 172 -37.83 20.97 22.74
CA ALA A 172 -37.88 19.62 23.33
C ALA A 172 -38.71 18.61 22.49
N GLU A 173 -39.59 19.09 21.61
CA GLU A 173 -40.50 18.26 20.83
C GLU A 173 -39.99 17.98 19.42
N ARG A 174 -39.05 18.78 18.92
CA ARG A 174 -38.55 18.72 17.53
C ARG A 174 -37.99 17.35 17.14
N GLN A 175 -37.18 16.73 18.01
CA GLN A 175 -36.60 15.40 17.74
C GLN A 175 -37.68 14.32 17.69
N THR A 176 -38.71 14.41 18.54
CA THR A 176 -39.83 13.47 18.54
C THR A 176 -40.70 13.66 17.29
N ALA A 177 -40.95 14.90 16.88
CA ALA A 177 -41.68 15.22 15.65
C ALA A 177 -40.92 14.77 14.39
N ALA A 178 -39.60 14.97 14.34
CA ALA A 178 -38.75 14.47 13.27
C ALA A 178 -38.86 12.95 13.10
N LEU A 179 -38.86 12.18 14.20
CA LEU A 179 -39.05 10.73 14.13
C LEU A 179 -40.47 10.36 13.65
N ARG A 180 -41.52 11.09 14.03
CA ARG A 180 -42.89 10.84 13.53
C ARG A 180 -43.02 11.10 12.03
N LEU A 181 -42.48 12.22 11.56
CA LEU A 181 -42.44 12.55 10.12
C LEU A 181 -41.65 11.50 9.34
N MET A 182 -40.49 11.07 9.86
CA MET A 182 -39.67 10.07 9.19
C MET A 182 -40.32 8.68 9.15
N ASN A 183 -41.04 8.30 10.22
CA ASN A 183 -41.75 7.02 10.32
C ASN A 183 -43.11 7.01 9.57
N SER A 184 -43.49 8.09 8.90
CA SER A 184 -44.67 8.12 8.04
C SER A 184 -44.42 7.31 6.76
N ASP A 185 -45.49 6.76 6.16
CA ASP A 185 -45.36 5.97 4.94
C ASP A 185 -45.21 6.90 3.71
N TRP A 186 -44.00 6.96 3.17
CA TRP A 186 -43.66 7.76 1.99
C TRP A 186 -43.48 6.93 0.72
N LEU A 187 -43.86 5.64 0.71
CA LEU A 187 -43.55 4.71 -0.38
C LEU A 187 -43.99 5.24 -1.76
N ASP A 188 -45.20 5.81 -1.82
CA ASP A 188 -45.82 6.40 -3.01
C ASP A 188 -45.64 7.92 -3.12
N ALA A 189 -44.89 8.53 -2.21
CA ALA A 189 -44.61 9.96 -2.16
C ALA A 189 -43.13 10.23 -1.89
N ARG A 190 -42.25 9.45 -2.54
CA ARG A 190 -40.78 9.50 -2.34
C ARG A 190 -40.17 10.91 -2.37
N PRO A 191 -40.58 11.83 -3.28
CA PRO A 191 -40.07 13.21 -3.27
C PRO A 191 -40.33 13.93 -1.93
N ALA A 192 -41.49 13.72 -1.31
CA ALA A 192 -41.80 14.29 0.00
C ALA A 192 -40.98 13.61 1.11
N GLY A 193 -40.84 12.29 1.09
CA GLY A 193 -39.97 11.57 2.03
C GLY A 193 -38.51 12.04 2.01
N ASN A 194 -37.98 12.35 0.81
CA ASN A 194 -36.64 12.92 0.64
C ASN A 194 -36.55 14.35 1.20
N ALA A 195 -37.56 15.18 0.95
CA ALA A 195 -37.62 16.55 1.46
C ALA A 195 -37.72 16.58 3.01
N VAL A 196 -38.53 15.68 3.58
CA VAL A 196 -38.65 15.48 5.04
C VAL A 196 -37.29 15.10 5.63
N LYS A 197 -36.62 14.11 5.04
CA LYS A 197 -35.29 13.69 5.50
C LYS A 197 -34.28 14.84 5.44
N ALA A 198 -34.22 15.56 4.32
CA ALA A 198 -33.31 16.68 4.14
C ALA A 198 -33.57 17.81 5.17
N ALA A 199 -34.83 18.14 5.44
CA ALA A 199 -35.20 19.18 6.40
C ALA A 199 -34.82 18.82 7.85
N ILE A 200 -34.94 17.54 8.21
CA ILE A 200 -34.53 16.99 9.52
C ILE A 200 -33.01 17.06 9.66
N GLU A 201 -32.27 16.59 8.65
CA GLU A 201 -30.80 16.56 8.66
C GLU A 201 -30.20 17.97 8.68
N GLU A 202 -30.79 18.93 7.94
CA GLU A 202 -30.38 20.34 7.94
C GLU A 202 -30.45 20.99 9.33
N ARG A 203 -31.35 20.50 10.20
CA ARG A 203 -31.54 20.98 11.58
C ARG A 203 -30.74 20.21 12.62
N GLY A 204 -29.89 19.28 12.19
CA GLY A 204 -29.09 18.43 13.08
C GLY A 204 -29.91 17.42 13.88
N LEU A 205 -31.17 17.20 13.52
CA LEU A 205 -32.05 16.22 14.13
C LEU A 205 -31.78 14.83 13.54
N LYS A 206 -32.03 13.78 14.32
CA LYS A 206 -31.79 12.39 13.90
C LYS A 206 -33.04 11.75 13.32
N THR A 207 -32.86 10.87 12.34
CA THR A 207 -33.93 10.12 11.68
C THR A 207 -34.10 8.69 12.21
N ASN A 208 -33.16 8.20 13.01
CA ASN A 208 -33.16 6.85 13.57
C ASN A 208 -33.41 6.88 15.08
N GLY A 209 -34.53 6.31 15.53
CA GLY A 209 -34.89 6.25 16.95
C GLY A 209 -33.91 5.44 17.82
N GLU A 210 -33.27 4.40 17.27
CA GLU A 210 -32.25 3.60 17.99
C GLU A 210 -31.00 4.44 18.27
N ALA A 211 -30.59 5.27 17.30
CA ALA A 211 -29.47 6.18 17.48
C ALA A 211 -29.78 7.27 18.52
N VAL A 212 -31.01 7.81 18.51
CA VAL A 212 -31.44 8.81 19.49
C VAL A 212 -31.40 8.26 20.91
N ILE A 213 -31.98 7.08 21.15
CA ILE A 213 -31.96 6.50 22.50
C ILE A 213 -30.53 6.15 22.92
N ALA A 214 -29.70 5.66 21.99
CA ALA A 214 -28.29 5.35 22.28
C ALA A 214 -27.50 6.61 22.69
N ASP A 215 -27.61 7.71 21.94
CA ASP A 215 -26.94 8.98 22.25
C ASP A 215 -27.42 9.52 23.61
N GLU A 216 -28.74 9.47 23.88
CA GLU A 216 -29.30 9.97 25.14
C GLU A 216 -28.81 9.18 26.36
N ILE A 217 -28.85 7.85 26.28
CA ILE A 217 -28.41 7.00 27.40
C ILE A 217 -26.89 7.05 27.56
N TYR A 218 -26.12 7.23 26.48
CA TYR A 218 -24.68 7.47 26.53
C TYR A 218 -24.37 8.73 27.33
N ASP A 219 -24.95 9.87 26.92
CA ASP A 219 -24.76 11.16 27.56
C ASP A 219 -25.14 11.13 29.04
N ARG A 220 -26.26 10.47 29.37
CA ARG A 220 -26.70 10.31 30.77
C ARG A 220 -25.78 9.38 31.54
N GLY A 221 -25.40 8.26 30.96
CA GLY A 221 -24.47 7.29 31.55
C GLY A 221 -23.12 7.93 31.85
N ASN A 222 -22.59 8.70 30.91
CA ASN A 222 -21.35 9.47 31.06
C ASN A 222 -21.44 10.50 32.19
N ARG A 223 -22.51 11.31 32.21
CA ARG A 223 -22.74 12.28 33.29
C ARG A 223 -22.85 11.62 34.67
N ILE A 224 -23.41 10.42 34.75
CA ILE A 224 -23.48 9.65 35.99
C ILE A 224 -22.09 9.15 36.37
N GLN A 225 -21.38 8.50 35.44
CA GLN A 225 -20.07 7.88 35.67
C GLN A 225 -19.01 8.88 36.15
N TYR A 226 -18.99 10.08 35.58
CA TYR A 226 -18.03 11.13 35.91
C TYR A 226 -18.63 12.23 36.80
N SER A 227 -19.69 11.92 37.56
CA SER A 227 -20.29 12.90 38.48
C SER A 227 -19.44 13.06 39.73
N ASP A 228 -19.03 14.29 40.02
CA ASP A 228 -18.40 14.66 41.29
C ASP A 228 -19.41 14.92 42.43
N ASP A 229 -20.72 14.76 42.18
CA ASP A 229 -21.75 14.96 43.20
C ASP A 229 -21.81 13.76 44.16
N PRO A 230 -21.41 13.89 45.44
CA PRO A 230 -21.43 12.78 46.39
C PRO A 230 -22.86 12.33 46.76
N LYS A 231 -23.90 13.04 46.32
CA LYS A 231 -25.31 12.70 46.56
C LYS A 231 -25.95 11.94 45.41
N ILE A 232 -25.23 11.67 44.32
CA ILE A 232 -25.80 10.93 43.19
C ILE A 232 -26.06 9.47 43.59
N ASP A 233 -27.31 9.03 43.51
CA ASP A 233 -27.68 7.63 43.67
C ASP A 233 -27.50 6.91 42.33
N TYR A 234 -26.32 6.31 42.15
CA TYR A 234 -25.93 5.59 40.95
C TYR A 234 -26.93 4.49 40.56
N GLN A 235 -27.49 3.78 41.55
CA GLN A 235 -28.41 2.67 41.28
C GLN A 235 -29.77 3.20 40.82
N ALA A 236 -30.30 4.22 41.48
CA ALA A 236 -31.55 4.86 41.08
C ALA A 236 -31.43 5.48 39.67
N LYS A 237 -30.33 6.17 39.38
CA LYS A 237 -30.08 6.82 38.09
C LYS A 237 -29.87 5.82 36.95
N THR A 238 -29.17 4.73 37.20
CA THR A 238 -29.08 3.60 36.25
C THR A 238 -30.46 2.97 36.02
N GLY A 239 -31.28 2.85 37.06
CA GLY A 239 -32.65 2.37 36.97
C GLY A 239 -33.57 3.27 36.11
N GLU A 240 -33.38 4.59 36.16
CA GLU A 240 -34.06 5.53 35.26
C GLU A 240 -33.69 5.25 33.80
N ILE A 241 -32.40 5.11 33.49
CA ILE A 241 -31.94 4.76 32.13
C ILE A 241 -32.55 3.43 31.67
N ALA A 242 -32.53 2.39 32.53
CA ALA A 242 -33.10 1.09 32.19
C ALA A 242 -34.60 1.15 31.88
N LYS A 243 -35.35 2.01 32.59
CA LYS A 243 -36.77 2.23 32.31
C LYS A 243 -36.99 2.85 30.93
N ASP A 244 -36.13 3.77 30.52
CA ASP A 244 -36.22 4.44 29.23
C ASP A 244 -35.84 3.50 28.08
N VAL A 245 -34.77 2.72 28.24
CA VAL A 245 -34.39 1.64 27.30
C VAL A 245 -35.55 0.65 27.16
N ARG A 246 -36.14 0.20 28.27
CA ARG A 246 -37.30 -0.71 28.24
C ARG A 246 -38.50 -0.10 27.51
N SER A 247 -38.83 1.15 27.81
CA SER A 247 -39.93 1.88 27.17
C SER A 247 -39.74 2.00 25.66
N TYR A 248 -38.49 2.18 25.21
CA TYR A 248 -38.14 2.16 23.80
C TYR A 248 -38.32 0.76 23.19
N ILE A 249 -37.75 -0.27 23.81
CA ILE A 249 -37.83 -1.66 23.31
C ILE A 249 -39.27 -2.20 23.28
N ASP A 250 -40.11 -1.87 24.26
CA ASP A 250 -41.50 -2.34 24.31
C ASP A 250 -42.36 -1.77 23.16
N LYS A 251 -41.97 -0.64 22.56
CA LYS A 251 -42.63 -0.06 21.38
C LYS A 251 -42.27 -0.77 20.07
N LEU A 252 -41.19 -1.55 20.05
CA LEU A 252 -40.76 -2.29 18.87
C LEU A 252 -41.57 -3.59 18.70
N PRO A 253 -41.74 -4.07 17.45
CA PRO A 253 -42.28 -5.41 17.18
C PRO A 253 -41.53 -6.48 17.96
N GLU A 254 -42.23 -7.47 18.51
CA GLU A 254 -41.65 -8.49 19.39
C GLU A 254 -40.42 -9.20 18.78
N LYS A 255 -40.48 -9.49 17.47
CA LYS A 255 -39.40 -10.11 16.70
C LYS A 255 -38.11 -9.27 16.62
N GLU A 256 -38.19 -7.95 16.82
CA GLU A 256 -37.07 -7.01 16.69
C GLU A 256 -36.44 -6.65 18.05
N ARG A 257 -37.07 -7.03 19.17
CA ARG A 257 -36.67 -6.58 20.51
C ARG A 257 -35.30 -7.12 20.92
N SER A 258 -35.08 -8.42 20.77
CA SER A 258 -33.82 -9.05 21.15
C SER A 258 -32.65 -8.57 20.30
N GLU A 259 -32.87 -8.43 18.99
CA GLU A 259 -31.84 -7.95 18.06
C GLU A 259 -31.49 -6.49 18.35
N THR A 260 -32.49 -5.64 18.57
CA THR A 260 -32.26 -4.23 18.93
C THR A 260 -31.55 -4.09 20.27
N LEU A 261 -31.90 -4.90 21.26
CA LEU A 261 -31.18 -4.92 22.54
C LEU A 261 -29.72 -5.33 22.39
N GLN A 262 -29.43 -6.33 21.54
CA GLN A 262 -28.06 -6.71 21.24
C GLN A 262 -27.30 -5.57 20.54
N ARG A 263 -27.88 -4.93 19.52
CA ARG A 263 -27.25 -3.78 18.85
C ARG A 263 -27.02 -2.60 19.79
N LEU A 264 -27.92 -2.35 20.75
CA LEU A 264 -27.66 -1.37 21.80
C LEU A 264 -26.48 -1.81 22.68
N TYR A 265 -26.44 -3.07 23.08
CA TYR A 265 -25.35 -3.60 23.90
C TYR A 265 -23.98 -3.51 23.19
N ASP A 266 -23.96 -3.67 21.88
CA ASP A 266 -22.73 -3.73 21.06
C ASP A 266 -22.06 -2.40 20.79
N ARG A 267 -22.76 -1.31 21.08
CA ARG A 267 -22.18 0.03 20.99
C ARG A 267 -21.02 0.19 21.96
N ASP A 268 -20.20 1.19 21.66
CA ASP A 268 -19.12 1.62 22.54
C ASP A 268 -19.71 2.33 23.78
N TRP A 269 -19.46 1.73 24.94
CA TRP A 269 -19.91 2.22 26.25
C TRP A 269 -18.73 2.56 27.17
N THR A 270 -17.51 2.73 26.63
CA THR A 270 -16.27 2.91 27.41
C THR A 270 -16.39 4.00 28.49
N ASP A 271 -17.08 5.11 28.16
CA ASP A 271 -17.28 6.24 29.09
C ASP A 271 -18.73 6.35 29.60
N ALA A 272 -19.51 5.28 29.51
CA ALA A 272 -20.93 5.26 29.89
C ALA A 272 -21.37 3.89 30.46
N ALA A 273 -20.57 3.32 31.37
CA ALA A 273 -20.85 2.06 32.06
C ALA A 273 -22.26 1.98 32.71
N PRO A 274 -22.84 3.06 33.29
CA PRO A 274 -24.23 3.03 33.76
C PRO A 274 -25.25 2.73 32.64
N ALA A 275 -24.98 3.18 31.40
CA ALA A 275 -25.84 2.88 30.25
C ALA A 275 -25.74 1.41 29.84
N GLN A 276 -24.52 0.87 29.78
CA GLN A 276 -24.29 -0.56 29.55
C GLN A 276 -25.04 -1.42 30.59
N ALA A 277 -24.87 -1.13 31.88
CA ALA A 277 -25.55 -1.84 32.96
C ALA A 277 -27.08 -1.73 32.85
N ALA A 278 -27.61 -0.57 32.42
CA ALA A 278 -29.03 -0.37 32.19
C ALA A 278 -29.57 -1.24 31.03
N ILE A 279 -28.80 -1.41 29.94
CA ILE A 279 -29.14 -2.30 28.83
C ILE A 279 -29.15 -3.76 29.31
N GLU A 280 -28.13 -4.20 30.06
CA GLU A 280 -28.08 -5.54 30.63
C GLU A 280 -29.24 -5.82 31.59
N ASN A 281 -29.60 -4.86 32.44
CA ASN A 281 -30.75 -4.97 33.34
C ASN A 281 -32.07 -5.05 32.56
N THR A 282 -32.18 -4.32 31.46
CA THR A 282 -33.35 -4.37 30.58
C THR A 282 -33.45 -5.73 29.90
N ALA A 283 -32.34 -6.26 29.38
CA ALA A 283 -32.30 -7.60 28.78
C ALA A 283 -32.70 -8.69 29.78
N LYS A 284 -32.17 -8.63 31.02
CA LYS A 284 -32.57 -9.53 32.11
C LYS A 284 -34.08 -9.42 32.42
N ALA A 285 -34.61 -8.21 32.50
CA ALA A 285 -36.04 -7.98 32.77
C ALA A 285 -36.96 -8.48 31.65
N LEU A 286 -36.48 -8.49 30.41
CA LEU A 286 -37.19 -9.00 29.24
C LEU A 286 -36.85 -10.46 28.90
N ASN A 287 -36.06 -11.13 29.74
CA ASN A 287 -35.59 -12.52 29.54
C ASN A 287 -34.89 -12.73 28.19
N VAL A 288 -34.09 -11.74 27.76
CA VAL A 288 -33.24 -11.79 26.57
C VAL A 288 -31.82 -12.12 26.98
N SER A 289 -31.25 -13.18 26.40
CA SER A 289 -29.83 -13.51 26.60
C SER A 289 -28.99 -12.71 25.61
N LEU A 290 -28.21 -11.76 26.14
CA LEU A 290 -27.23 -11.03 25.34
C LEU A 290 -26.01 -11.93 25.09
N ARG A 291 -25.49 -11.90 23.86
CA ARG A 291 -24.21 -12.52 23.54
C ARG A 291 -23.06 -11.65 24.07
N PRO A 292 -21.91 -12.26 24.43
CA PRO A 292 -20.72 -11.50 24.77
C PRO A 292 -20.38 -10.47 23.69
N SER A 293 -19.92 -9.31 24.13
CA SER A 293 -19.58 -8.19 23.28
C SER A 293 -18.28 -7.56 23.76
N THR A 294 -17.46 -7.09 22.83
CA THR A 294 -16.28 -6.28 23.16
C THR A 294 -16.58 -4.79 23.13
N HIS A 295 -17.83 -4.42 22.83
CA HIS A 295 -18.31 -3.04 22.68
C HIS A 295 -17.58 -2.27 21.58
N ALA A 296 -17.11 -2.96 20.54
CA ALA A 296 -16.36 -2.35 19.43
C ALA A 296 -17.25 -1.58 18.43
N GLY A 297 -18.57 -1.57 18.66
CA GLY A 297 -19.56 -1.01 17.75
C GLY A 297 -20.33 -2.11 16.99
N VAL A 298 -21.60 -1.82 16.74
CA VAL A 298 -22.60 -2.75 16.20
C VAL A 298 -22.12 -3.51 14.96
N ASP A 299 -21.70 -2.78 13.91
CA ASP A 299 -21.31 -3.39 12.64
C ASP A 299 -20.06 -4.28 12.75
N VAL A 300 -19.16 -3.99 13.71
CA VAL A 300 -17.92 -4.74 13.92
C VAL A 300 -18.22 -6.03 14.68
N GLU A 301 -19.02 -5.93 15.74
CA GLU A 301 -19.48 -7.06 16.55
C GLU A 301 -20.33 -8.04 15.73
N ASP A 302 -21.25 -7.54 14.92
CA ASP A 302 -22.12 -8.38 14.08
C ASP A 302 -21.30 -9.18 13.06
N LYS A 303 -20.32 -8.55 12.40
CA LYS A 303 -19.40 -9.25 11.48
C LYS A 303 -18.55 -10.30 12.20
N ALA A 304 -18.06 -10.00 13.40
CA ALA A 304 -17.31 -10.95 14.19
C ALA A 304 -18.17 -12.18 14.56
N ARG A 305 -19.42 -11.96 14.97
CA ARG A 305 -20.36 -13.05 15.25
C ARG A 305 -20.71 -13.86 14.03
N GLU A 306 -20.91 -13.23 12.88
CA GLU A 306 -21.16 -13.96 11.64
C GLU A 306 -20.02 -14.94 11.34
N ILE A 307 -18.76 -14.52 11.51
CA ILE A 307 -17.59 -15.38 11.36
C ILE A 307 -17.61 -16.54 12.37
N ILE A 308 -17.89 -16.24 13.64
CA ILE A 308 -17.95 -17.22 14.73
C ILE A 308 -19.09 -18.24 14.52
N ASP A 309 -20.27 -17.78 14.11
CA ASP A 309 -21.44 -18.60 13.90
C ASP A 309 -21.27 -19.53 12.69
N ASN A 310 -20.69 -18.99 11.61
CA ASN A 310 -20.29 -19.79 10.44
C ASN A 310 -19.24 -20.85 10.80
N ALA A 311 -18.31 -20.53 11.71
CA ALA A 311 -17.35 -21.50 12.22
C ALA A 311 -18.01 -22.56 13.10
N ASN A 312 -18.93 -22.16 13.99
CA ASN A 312 -19.68 -23.07 14.86
C ASN A 312 -20.59 -24.04 14.09
N ALA A 313 -21.08 -23.64 12.92
CA ALA A 313 -21.92 -24.48 12.05
C ALA A 313 -21.13 -25.59 11.32
N ALA A 314 -19.80 -25.64 11.44
CA ALA A 314 -18.96 -26.67 10.82
C ALA A 314 -19.11 -28.05 11.49
N GLY A 315 -18.72 -29.13 10.79
CA GLY A 315 -18.99 -30.50 11.22
C GLY A 315 -18.11 -31.04 12.36
N GLY A 316 -16.94 -30.44 12.62
CA GLY A 316 -16.00 -30.87 13.67
C GLY A 316 -15.07 -29.75 14.17
N PRO A 317 -14.38 -29.91 15.32
CA PRO A 317 -13.56 -28.86 15.92
C PRO A 317 -12.44 -28.33 15.02
N ASP A 318 -11.83 -29.21 14.22
CA ASP A 318 -10.78 -28.83 13.28
C ASP A 318 -11.29 -28.02 12.09
N GLU A 319 -12.44 -28.40 11.54
CA GLU A 319 -13.12 -27.63 10.50
C GLU A 319 -13.62 -26.28 11.02
N ALA A 320 -14.17 -26.26 12.24
CA ALA A 320 -14.65 -25.04 12.90
C ALA A 320 -13.50 -24.04 13.10
N PHE A 321 -12.34 -24.49 13.60
CA PHE A 321 -11.15 -23.62 13.71
C PHE A 321 -10.66 -23.13 12.35
N ARG A 322 -10.63 -23.98 11.31
CA ARG A 322 -10.24 -23.56 9.95
C ARG A 322 -11.18 -22.50 9.38
N LYS A 323 -12.48 -22.61 9.62
CA LYS A 323 -13.48 -21.61 9.22
C LYS A 323 -13.28 -20.30 9.99
N LEU A 324 -13.03 -20.37 11.30
CA LEU A 324 -12.69 -19.20 12.11
C LEU A 324 -11.41 -18.52 11.58
N ALA A 325 -10.34 -19.28 11.35
CA ALA A 325 -9.07 -18.77 10.85
C ALA A 325 -9.19 -18.15 9.45
N SER A 326 -9.97 -18.76 8.56
CA SER A 326 -10.24 -18.21 7.22
C SER A 326 -11.05 -16.92 7.29
N GLY A 327 -12.07 -16.86 8.16
CA GLY A 327 -12.86 -15.66 8.39
C GLY A 327 -12.02 -14.53 8.98
N TYR A 328 -11.19 -14.86 9.97
CA TYR A 328 -10.23 -13.95 10.58
C TYR A 328 -9.25 -13.34 9.58
N GLY A 329 -8.62 -14.18 8.73
CA GLY A 329 -7.65 -13.72 7.72
C GLY A 329 -8.26 -12.82 6.66
N SER A 330 -9.57 -12.90 6.43
CA SER A 330 -10.31 -12.07 5.47
C SER A 330 -10.97 -10.83 6.11
N ALA A 331 -10.98 -10.75 7.45
CA ALA A 331 -11.67 -9.71 8.20
C ALA A 331 -10.86 -8.41 8.26
N THR A 332 -11.54 -7.29 8.52
CA THR A 332 -10.87 -5.99 8.73
C THR A 332 -10.09 -6.00 10.06
N PRO A 333 -9.09 -5.13 10.25
CA PRO A 333 -8.32 -5.06 11.50
C PRO A 333 -9.17 -4.84 12.76
N GLU A 334 -10.31 -4.14 12.65
CA GLU A 334 -11.28 -3.93 13.73
C GLU A 334 -11.94 -5.25 14.12
N VAL A 335 -12.43 -6.01 13.14
CA VAL A 335 -13.09 -7.31 13.36
C VAL A 335 -12.08 -8.34 13.88
N GLN A 336 -10.85 -8.35 13.36
CA GLN A 336 -9.76 -9.19 13.88
C GLN A 336 -9.52 -8.94 15.38
N ARG A 337 -9.48 -7.68 15.81
CA ARG A 337 -9.31 -7.34 17.23
C ARG A 337 -10.46 -7.85 18.10
N VAL A 338 -11.70 -7.80 17.60
CA VAL A 338 -12.86 -8.37 18.30
C VAL A 338 -12.73 -9.89 18.39
N LEU A 339 -12.41 -10.57 17.29
CA LEU A 339 -12.26 -12.02 17.25
C LEU A 339 -11.18 -12.53 18.23
N LEU A 340 -10.03 -11.85 18.35
CA LEU A 340 -8.99 -12.22 19.33
C LEU A 340 -9.43 -12.06 20.79
N ARG A 341 -10.43 -11.22 21.07
CA ARG A 341 -10.92 -10.94 22.43
C ARG A 341 -12.24 -11.61 22.74
N SER A 342 -12.87 -12.23 21.75
CA SER A 342 -14.18 -12.86 21.87
C SER A 342 -14.06 -14.19 22.63
N GLU A 343 -14.86 -14.34 23.69
CA GLU A 343 -14.96 -15.61 24.43
C GLU A 343 -15.49 -16.74 23.55
N ASP A 344 -16.43 -16.45 22.64
CA ASP A 344 -16.98 -17.44 21.70
C ASP A 344 -15.92 -17.94 20.71
N ALA A 345 -15.10 -17.03 20.19
CA ALA A 345 -13.98 -17.40 19.32
C ALA A 345 -12.93 -18.21 20.09
N LYS A 346 -12.61 -17.83 21.33
CA LYS A 346 -11.71 -18.61 22.18
C LYS A 346 -12.23 -20.03 22.43
N ALA A 347 -13.53 -20.21 22.67
CA ALA A 347 -14.13 -21.53 22.87
C ALA A 347 -14.01 -22.45 21.62
N LEU A 348 -13.98 -21.88 20.41
CA LEU A 348 -13.68 -22.63 19.18
C LEU A 348 -12.21 -23.09 19.14
N ILE A 349 -11.27 -22.20 19.52
CA ILE A 349 -9.84 -22.50 19.59
C ILE A 349 -9.57 -23.59 20.63
N ASP A 350 -10.13 -23.46 21.83
CA ASP A 350 -9.96 -24.42 22.92
C ASP A 350 -10.47 -25.82 22.52
N ARG A 351 -11.61 -25.90 21.81
CA ARG A 351 -12.12 -27.18 21.28
C ARG A 351 -11.19 -27.81 20.25
N ALA A 352 -10.61 -27.02 19.35
CA ALA A 352 -9.67 -27.51 18.36
C ALA A 352 -8.33 -27.95 18.99
N ALA A 353 -7.86 -27.23 20.01
CA ALA A 353 -6.67 -27.60 20.78
C ALA A 353 -6.86 -28.92 21.55
N ASN A 354 -8.02 -29.09 22.19
CA ASN A 354 -8.38 -30.33 22.87
C ASN A 354 -8.49 -31.50 21.90
N TRP A 355 -9.10 -31.30 20.73
CA TRP A 355 -9.16 -32.31 19.68
C TRP A 355 -7.75 -32.68 19.19
N ALA A 356 -6.88 -31.71 18.95
CA ALA A 356 -5.54 -31.95 18.45
C ALA A 356 -4.68 -32.72 19.46
N SER A 357 -4.83 -32.43 20.75
CA SER A 357 -4.07 -33.03 21.87
C SER A 357 -4.74 -34.24 22.53
N GLU A 358 -5.90 -34.66 22.05
CA GLU A 358 -6.64 -35.83 22.55
C GLU A 358 -5.78 -37.11 22.67
N PRO A 359 -4.89 -37.44 21.70
CA PRO A 359 -4.02 -38.61 21.83
C PRO A 359 -3.15 -38.59 23.10
N LEU A 360 -2.79 -37.41 23.59
CA LEU A 360 -1.97 -37.25 24.80
C LEU A 360 -2.78 -37.11 26.08
N ALA A 361 -4.08 -36.83 26.01
CA ALA A 361 -4.92 -36.69 27.21
C ALA A 361 -4.91 -37.97 28.06
N ASN A 362 -5.11 -39.12 27.42
CA ASN A 362 -5.15 -40.44 28.08
C ASN A 362 -3.85 -41.24 27.94
N TYR A 363 -2.74 -40.58 27.61
CA TYR A 363 -1.45 -41.23 27.37
C TYR A 363 -0.98 -42.10 28.55
N GLN A 364 -0.65 -43.35 28.25
CA GLN A 364 -0.09 -44.32 29.19
C GLN A 364 1.34 -44.71 28.77
N PRO A 365 2.38 -44.22 29.47
CA PRO A 365 3.77 -44.44 29.07
C PRO A 365 4.18 -45.91 28.92
N GLU A 366 3.60 -46.80 29.73
CA GLU A 366 3.95 -48.23 29.74
C GLU A 366 3.32 -49.03 28.57
N GLU A 367 2.21 -48.54 28.02
CA GLU A 367 1.49 -49.17 26.90
C GLU A 367 1.87 -48.56 25.55
N ALA A 368 2.59 -47.44 25.56
CA ALA A 368 3.00 -46.72 24.36
C ALA A 368 3.97 -47.58 23.53
N LEU A 369 3.52 -48.01 22.35
CA LEU A 369 4.32 -48.83 21.43
C LEU A 369 5.55 -48.09 20.88
N SER A 370 5.53 -46.75 20.86
CA SER A 370 6.69 -45.92 20.55
C SER A 370 6.45 -44.45 20.89
N ASP A 371 7.55 -43.71 21.08
CA ASP A 371 7.57 -42.24 21.20
C ASP A 371 7.11 -41.50 19.92
N GLN A 372 6.84 -42.25 18.85
CA GLN A 372 6.34 -41.78 17.56
C GLN A 372 4.82 -41.93 17.41
N GLY A 373 4.11 -42.47 18.41
CA GLY A 373 2.66 -42.70 18.34
C GLY A 373 1.83 -41.44 18.61
N ASP A 374 1.49 -41.23 19.88
CA ASP A 374 0.52 -40.21 20.28
C ASP A 374 1.07 -38.79 20.21
N ALA A 375 2.34 -38.61 20.59
CA ALA A 375 3.03 -37.32 20.51
C ALA A 375 3.21 -36.85 19.06
N ALA A 376 3.59 -37.75 18.14
CA ALA A 376 3.72 -37.38 16.73
C ALA A 376 2.36 -37.09 16.09
N THR A 377 1.31 -37.85 16.46
CA THR A 377 -0.06 -37.59 16.01
C THR A 377 -0.56 -36.23 16.49
N THR A 378 -0.30 -35.88 17.76
CA THR A 378 -0.66 -34.58 18.33
C THR A 378 0.06 -33.44 17.60
N MET A 379 1.37 -33.58 17.39
CA MET A 379 2.15 -32.59 16.63
C MET A 379 1.69 -32.47 15.18
N ALA A 380 1.34 -33.58 14.51
CA ALA A 380 0.81 -33.55 13.16
C ALA A 380 -0.57 -32.86 13.08
N ASN A 381 -1.43 -33.09 14.09
CA ASN A 381 -2.72 -32.41 14.17
C ASN A 381 -2.55 -30.89 14.36
N LEU A 382 -1.66 -30.46 15.25
CA LEU A 382 -1.35 -29.04 15.48
C LEU A 382 -0.68 -28.41 14.26
N GLU A 383 0.25 -29.10 13.61
CA GLU A 383 0.89 -28.64 12.37
C GLU A 383 -0.17 -28.42 11.29
N ARG A 384 -1.08 -29.38 11.09
CA ARG A 384 -2.17 -29.30 10.11
C ARG A 384 -3.15 -28.16 10.41
N LEU A 385 -3.38 -27.84 11.68
CA LEU A 385 -4.27 -26.75 12.09
C LEU A 385 -3.60 -25.38 11.98
N THR A 386 -2.29 -25.29 12.19
CA THR A 386 -1.55 -24.01 12.10
C THR A 386 -1.12 -23.66 10.66
N ALA A 387 -1.19 -24.60 9.73
CA ALA A 387 -0.83 -24.38 8.33
C ALA A 387 -1.71 -23.31 7.67
N GLY A 388 -1.11 -22.21 7.23
CA GLY A 388 -1.80 -21.12 6.52
C GLY A 388 -2.72 -20.25 7.39
N VAL A 389 -2.60 -20.36 8.72
CA VAL A 389 -3.39 -19.58 9.70
C VAL A 389 -2.61 -18.34 10.14
N ASP A 390 -3.32 -17.27 10.50
CA ASP A 390 -2.69 -16.09 11.11
C ASP A 390 -1.89 -16.51 12.36
N PRO A 391 -0.60 -16.13 12.44
CA PRO A 391 0.27 -16.57 13.53
C PRO A 391 -0.28 -16.34 14.94
N ARG A 392 -1.11 -15.29 15.16
CA ARG A 392 -1.73 -15.02 16.46
C ARG A 392 -2.73 -16.10 16.86
N LEU A 393 -3.57 -16.55 15.93
CA LEU A 393 -4.50 -17.66 16.19
C LEU A 393 -3.76 -19.00 16.34
N ALA A 394 -2.65 -19.18 15.62
CA ALA A 394 -1.80 -20.36 15.78
C ALA A 394 -1.14 -20.40 17.17
N VAL A 395 -0.68 -19.26 17.70
CA VAL A 395 -0.21 -19.13 19.08
C VAL A 395 -1.31 -19.52 20.07
N ASP A 396 -2.52 -18.97 19.93
CA ASP A 396 -3.63 -19.28 20.85
C ASP A 396 -4.00 -20.76 20.84
N LEU A 397 -4.03 -21.40 19.67
CA LEU A 397 -4.28 -22.82 19.51
C LEU A 397 -3.23 -23.68 20.21
N VAL A 398 -1.94 -23.42 19.94
CA VAL A 398 -0.83 -24.20 20.49
C VAL A 398 -0.73 -23.97 21.99
N SER A 399 -0.85 -22.72 22.45
CA SER A 399 -0.88 -22.36 23.88
C SER A 399 -1.98 -23.11 24.63
N SER A 400 -3.17 -23.24 24.02
CA SER A 400 -4.31 -23.98 24.60
C SER A 400 -4.08 -25.50 24.64
N ALA A 401 -3.26 -26.06 23.74
CA ALA A 401 -2.92 -27.48 23.72
C ALA A 401 -1.77 -27.85 24.69
N MET A 402 -0.92 -26.89 25.08
CA MET A 402 0.28 -27.16 25.89
C MET A 402 0.01 -27.82 27.25
N PRO A 403 -1.02 -27.44 28.04
CA PRO A 403 -1.26 -28.09 29.34
C PRO A 403 -1.40 -29.62 29.24
N THR A 404 -2.07 -30.11 28.20
CA THR A 404 -2.23 -31.55 27.94
C THR A 404 -0.90 -32.22 27.63
N MET A 405 -0.06 -31.56 26.83
CA MET A 405 1.26 -32.08 26.46
C MET A 405 2.24 -32.09 27.63
N GLU A 406 2.25 -31.05 28.45
CA GLU A 406 3.08 -30.98 29.66
C GLU A 406 2.71 -32.06 30.66
N ALA A 407 1.41 -32.27 30.89
CA ALA A 407 0.92 -33.35 31.75
C ALA A 407 1.30 -34.74 31.22
N ALA A 408 1.31 -34.94 29.89
CA ALA A 408 1.81 -36.17 29.29
C ALA A 408 3.33 -36.32 29.45
N ASN A 409 4.09 -35.23 29.33
CA ASN A 409 5.54 -35.25 29.49
C ASN A 409 5.95 -35.60 30.93
N VAL A 410 5.32 -34.97 31.93
CA VAL A 410 5.56 -35.29 33.35
C VAL A 410 5.30 -36.76 33.63
N ARG A 411 4.15 -37.30 33.21
CA ARG A 411 3.83 -38.73 33.35
C ARG A 411 4.90 -39.62 32.73
N LYS A 412 5.37 -39.29 31.53
CA LYS A 412 6.39 -40.08 30.84
C LYS A 412 7.74 -40.05 31.55
N GLN A 413 8.18 -38.86 31.96
CA GLN A 413 9.45 -38.66 32.66
C GLN A 413 9.46 -39.39 34.00
N GLU A 414 8.38 -39.32 34.78
CA GLU A 414 8.26 -40.02 36.06
C GLU A 414 8.23 -41.55 35.92
N THR A 415 7.67 -42.07 34.82
CA THR A 415 7.48 -43.53 34.64
C THR A 415 8.68 -44.21 33.98
N ILE A 416 9.24 -43.61 32.91
CA ILE A 416 10.28 -44.25 32.08
C ILE A 416 11.49 -43.36 31.77
N GLY A 417 11.49 -42.08 32.16
CA GLY A 417 12.64 -41.17 32.02
C GLY A 417 13.07 -40.88 30.58
N ALA A 418 12.13 -40.90 29.62
CA ALA A 418 12.39 -40.70 28.20
C ALA A 418 11.64 -39.47 27.65
N ASP A 419 12.21 -38.83 26.63
CA ASP A 419 11.64 -37.66 25.95
C ASP A 419 10.25 -37.95 25.36
N LEU A 420 9.27 -37.07 25.57
CA LEU A 420 7.92 -37.26 25.04
C LEU A 420 7.87 -37.23 23.51
N ILE A 421 8.50 -36.23 22.90
CA ILE A 421 8.37 -35.92 21.48
C ILE A 421 9.53 -36.55 20.71
N GLY A 422 9.26 -37.65 20.00
CA GLY A 422 10.23 -38.28 19.10
C GLY A 422 10.47 -37.50 17.79
N MET A 423 11.39 -38.02 16.96
CA MET A 423 11.82 -37.44 15.67
C MET A 423 10.71 -36.83 14.80
N ASN A 424 9.63 -37.57 14.47
CA ASN A 424 8.57 -37.04 13.59
C ASN A 424 7.77 -35.92 14.25
N GLY A 425 7.52 -36.04 15.56
CA GLY A 425 6.89 -34.99 16.34
C GLY A 425 7.73 -33.71 16.37
N GLN A 426 9.05 -33.84 16.51
CA GLN A 426 9.97 -32.70 16.51
C GLN A 426 10.04 -32.00 15.14
N ALA A 427 9.93 -32.72 14.03
CA ALA A 427 9.88 -32.11 12.70
C ALA A 427 8.62 -31.22 12.55
N ASN A 428 7.46 -31.72 12.98
CA ASN A 428 6.20 -30.96 12.99
C ASN A 428 6.26 -29.78 13.99
N MET A 429 6.84 -29.98 15.16
CA MET A 429 7.06 -28.93 16.15
C MET A 429 7.91 -27.79 15.58
N MET A 430 9.02 -28.09 14.90
CA MET A 430 9.83 -27.05 14.27
C MET A 430 9.06 -26.28 13.19
N ALA A 431 8.19 -26.96 12.42
CA ALA A 431 7.31 -26.30 11.46
C ALA A 431 6.26 -25.38 12.13
N ILE A 432 5.73 -25.78 13.29
CA ILE A 432 4.83 -24.94 14.09
C ILE A 432 5.59 -23.70 14.60
N ILE A 433 6.79 -23.89 15.18
CA ILE A 433 7.63 -22.80 15.71
C ILE A 433 8.00 -21.81 14.61
N ASP A 434 8.34 -22.28 13.41
CA ASP A 434 8.62 -21.44 12.24
C ASP A 434 7.44 -20.50 11.92
N ARG A 435 6.20 -20.98 12.05
CA ARG A 435 4.97 -20.23 11.71
C ARG A 435 4.54 -19.24 12.77
N ILE A 436 4.71 -19.57 14.04
CA ILE A 436 4.31 -18.69 15.15
C ILE A 436 5.38 -17.64 15.45
N GLY A 437 6.59 -17.77 14.90
CA GLY A 437 7.71 -16.87 15.14
C GLY A 437 7.35 -15.38 15.03
N ASP A 438 7.98 -14.56 15.87
CA ASP A 438 7.77 -13.11 15.99
C ASP A 438 6.35 -12.67 16.43
N SER A 439 5.43 -13.61 16.69
CA SER A 439 4.10 -13.31 17.20
C SER A 439 4.06 -13.16 18.72
N PRO A 440 3.23 -12.26 19.27
CA PRO A 440 3.06 -12.15 20.71
C PRO A 440 2.70 -13.52 21.34
N GLY A 441 3.48 -13.96 22.33
CA GLY A 441 3.27 -15.24 23.02
C GLY A 441 4.03 -16.44 22.45
N ALA A 442 4.66 -16.32 21.27
CA ALA A 442 5.43 -17.41 20.67
C ALA A 442 6.64 -17.83 21.52
N ASP A 443 7.36 -16.87 22.13
CA ASP A 443 8.52 -17.15 22.99
C ASP A 443 8.15 -18.04 24.19
N GLN A 444 6.97 -17.83 24.77
CA GLN A 444 6.47 -18.67 25.88
C GLN A 444 6.19 -20.10 25.41
N ILE A 445 5.68 -20.27 24.19
CA ILE A 445 5.49 -21.60 23.59
C ILE A 445 6.85 -22.29 23.37
N VAL A 446 7.84 -21.57 22.85
CA VAL A 446 9.20 -22.09 22.63
C VAL A 446 9.84 -22.51 23.94
N GLU A 447 9.72 -21.70 24.99
CA GLU A 447 10.25 -22.00 26.33
C GLU A 447 9.62 -23.28 26.90
N ARG A 448 8.29 -23.42 26.81
CA ARG A 448 7.55 -24.60 27.26
C ARG A 448 7.90 -25.85 26.45
N PHE A 449 8.08 -25.74 25.13
CA PHE A 449 8.63 -26.84 24.33
C PHE A 449 10.05 -27.22 24.76
N ALA A 450 10.90 -26.24 25.07
CA ALA A 450 12.24 -26.51 25.59
C ALA A 450 12.22 -27.10 27.01
N GLU A 451 11.15 -26.91 27.81
CA GLU A 451 10.93 -27.61 29.08
C GLU A 451 10.52 -29.06 28.89
N ILE A 452 9.70 -29.33 27.86
CA ILE A 452 9.39 -30.70 27.44
C ILE A 452 10.67 -31.43 27.00
N GLY A 453 11.59 -30.72 26.34
CA GLY A 453 12.92 -31.19 26.00
C GLY A 453 12.99 -31.98 24.69
N GLY A 454 14.17 -32.55 24.44
CA GLY A 454 14.50 -33.33 23.24
C GLY A 454 15.31 -32.57 22.20
N TYR A 455 16.28 -33.26 21.59
CA TYR A 455 17.02 -32.75 20.44
C TYR A 455 17.45 -33.93 19.59
N HIS A 456 16.60 -34.34 18.64
CA HIS A 456 16.92 -35.51 17.83
C HIS A 456 17.84 -35.12 16.66
N PRO A 457 18.98 -35.81 16.48
CA PRO A 457 20.03 -35.41 15.52
C PRO A 457 19.59 -35.47 14.05
N ASN A 458 18.48 -36.14 13.75
CA ASN A 458 17.94 -36.27 12.39
C ASN A 458 16.70 -35.39 12.11
N SER A 459 16.19 -34.64 13.09
CA SER A 459 15.03 -33.73 12.88
C SER A 459 15.45 -32.28 12.96
N ILE A 460 16.06 -31.86 14.08
CA ILE A 460 16.38 -30.45 14.34
C ILE A 460 17.49 -29.94 13.40
N PRO A 461 18.62 -30.65 13.20
CA PRO A 461 19.62 -30.26 12.21
C PRO A 461 19.07 -30.12 10.78
N VAL A 462 18.17 -31.05 10.38
CA VAL A 462 17.52 -31.02 9.07
C VAL A 462 16.58 -29.82 8.94
N ALA A 463 15.82 -29.48 10.00
CA ALA A 463 15.00 -28.28 10.02
C ALA A 463 15.84 -27.01 9.89
N ILE A 464 16.94 -26.89 10.65
CA ILE A 464 17.86 -25.74 10.59
C ILE A 464 18.47 -25.60 9.19
N SER A 465 18.95 -26.70 8.60
CA SER A 465 19.52 -26.72 7.24
C SER A 465 18.50 -26.48 6.13
N ASN A 466 17.20 -26.52 6.45
CA ASN A 466 16.09 -26.10 5.59
C ASN A 466 15.59 -24.68 5.90
N GLY A 467 16.29 -23.94 6.77
CA GLY A 467 16.00 -22.53 7.06
C GLY A 467 15.00 -22.31 8.20
N SER A 468 14.68 -23.32 9.02
CA SER A 468 13.82 -23.11 10.20
C SER A 468 14.47 -22.18 11.21
N ARG A 469 13.64 -21.46 11.95
CA ARG A 469 14.06 -20.59 13.06
C ARG A 469 14.87 -21.33 14.14
N LEU A 470 15.69 -20.56 14.86
CA LEU A 470 16.61 -21.10 15.87
C LEU A 470 16.13 -20.94 17.31
N ASP A 471 14.94 -20.39 17.55
CA ASP A 471 14.46 -20.06 18.90
C ASP A 471 14.46 -21.30 19.80
N TYR A 472 13.91 -22.42 19.33
CA TYR A 472 13.91 -23.70 20.05
C TYR A 472 15.30 -24.31 20.25
N PRO A 473 16.12 -24.55 19.21
CA PRO A 473 17.43 -25.17 19.42
C PRO A 473 18.36 -24.29 20.28
N ILE A 474 18.24 -22.97 20.25
CA ILE A 474 18.97 -22.08 21.16
C ILE A 474 18.44 -22.23 22.60
N ALA A 475 17.12 -22.29 22.82
CA ALA A 475 16.54 -22.53 24.14
C ALA A 475 16.98 -23.89 24.74
N VAL A 476 17.05 -24.94 23.93
CA VAL A 476 17.61 -26.24 24.34
C VAL A 476 19.11 -26.10 24.67
N GLY A 477 19.87 -25.40 23.83
CA GLY A 477 21.27 -25.09 24.07
C GLY A 477 21.49 -24.42 25.42
N ALA A 478 20.70 -23.40 25.74
CA ALA A 478 20.79 -22.65 27.00
C ALA A 478 20.56 -23.56 28.22
N LYS A 479 19.55 -24.45 28.17
CA LYS A 479 19.30 -25.42 29.26
C LYS A 479 20.40 -26.46 29.41
N SER A 480 21.05 -26.83 28.31
CA SER A 480 22.15 -27.81 28.30
C SER A 480 23.54 -27.20 28.51
N ALA A 481 23.66 -25.88 28.63
CA ALA A 481 24.94 -25.16 28.60
C ALA A 481 25.98 -25.67 29.62
N ALA A 482 25.53 -26.10 30.81
CA ALA A 482 26.41 -26.66 31.83
C ALA A 482 27.01 -28.03 31.43
N ALA A 483 26.29 -28.82 30.65
CA ALA A 483 26.69 -30.15 30.19
C ALA A 483 27.32 -30.15 28.79
N SER A 484 27.01 -29.14 27.96
CA SER A 484 27.46 -29.02 26.57
C SER A 484 27.82 -27.55 26.26
N PRO A 485 29.01 -27.09 26.72
CA PRO A 485 29.39 -25.68 26.66
C PRO A 485 29.61 -25.15 25.23
N ASP A 486 29.72 -26.03 24.23
CA ASP A 486 29.91 -25.71 22.80
C ASP A 486 28.69 -26.10 21.92
N PHE A 487 27.52 -26.32 22.54
CA PHE A 487 26.34 -26.87 21.87
C PHE A 487 25.94 -26.12 20.59
N VAL A 488 25.93 -24.78 20.60
CA VAL A 488 25.51 -23.96 19.44
C VAL A 488 26.51 -24.09 18.30
N VAL A 489 27.81 -24.01 18.63
CA VAL A 489 28.90 -24.10 17.64
C VAL A 489 28.93 -25.48 17.00
N GLU A 490 28.67 -26.55 17.75
CA GLU A 490 28.74 -27.93 17.24
C GLU A 490 27.45 -28.40 16.54
N ASN A 491 26.27 -27.98 17.02
CA ASN A 491 25.00 -28.56 16.57
C ASN A 491 24.11 -27.60 15.78
N ILE A 492 24.29 -26.28 15.90
CA ILE A 492 23.43 -25.28 15.23
C ILE A 492 24.16 -24.64 14.05
N VAL A 493 25.34 -24.06 14.30
CA VAL A 493 26.09 -23.29 13.29
C VAL A 493 26.38 -24.08 12.00
N PRO A 494 26.79 -25.36 12.03
CA PRO A 494 27.07 -26.10 10.80
C PRO A 494 25.86 -26.22 9.88
N ASN A 495 24.66 -26.35 10.47
CA ASN A 495 23.41 -26.48 9.72
C ASN A 495 22.95 -25.13 9.12
N VAL A 496 23.20 -24.01 9.81
CA VAL A 496 22.99 -22.66 9.24
C VAL A 496 23.94 -22.42 8.06
N LYS A 497 25.21 -22.83 8.18
CA LYS A 497 26.18 -22.77 7.08
C LYS A 497 25.74 -23.64 5.89
N GLN A 498 25.19 -24.82 6.17
CA GLN A 498 24.63 -25.68 5.13
C GLN A 498 23.44 -25.01 4.44
N TYR A 499 22.52 -24.38 5.16
CA TYR A 499 21.40 -23.65 4.56
C TYR A 499 21.89 -22.51 3.64
N ALA A 500 22.85 -21.70 4.10
CA ALA A 500 23.44 -20.63 3.31
C ALA A 500 24.13 -21.17 2.03
N SER A 501 25.02 -22.15 2.19
CA SER A 501 25.83 -22.66 1.08
C SER A 501 25.08 -23.55 0.10
N ALA A 502 24.04 -24.27 0.54
CA ALA A 502 23.27 -25.19 -0.30
C ALA A 502 22.02 -24.53 -0.87
N LYS A 503 21.14 -23.96 -0.02
CA LYS A 503 19.83 -23.48 -0.46
C LYS A 503 19.89 -22.04 -0.95
N VAL A 504 20.38 -21.11 -0.12
CA VAL A 504 20.43 -19.67 -0.46
C VAL A 504 21.29 -19.45 -1.71
N ASN A 505 22.48 -20.05 -1.75
CA ASN A 505 23.36 -19.94 -2.91
C ASN A 505 22.77 -20.59 -4.17
N GLN A 506 22.06 -21.70 -4.06
CA GLN A 506 21.40 -22.33 -5.21
C GLN A 506 20.28 -21.47 -5.77
N ASP A 507 19.48 -20.81 -4.92
CA ASP A 507 18.41 -19.92 -5.37
C ASP A 507 18.99 -18.71 -6.13
N VAL A 508 20.10 -18.14 -5.65
CA VAL A 508 20.83 -17.07 -6.35
C VAL A 508 21.40 -17.56 -7.70
N ILE A 509 21.99 -18.76 -7.74
CA ILE A 509 22.51 -19.36 -8.97
C ILE A 509 21.39 -19.60 -9.99
N ALA A 510 20.24 -20.13 -9.54
CA ALA A 510 19.11 -20.42 -10.41
C ALA A 510 18.54 -19.15 -11.05
N TYR A 511 18.40 -18.07 -10.28
CA TYR A 511 18.00 -16.77 -10.80
C TYR A 511 19.05 -16.18 -11.74
N SER A 512 20.34 -16.22 -11.36
CA SER A 512 21.43 -15.75 -12.21
C SER A 512 21.45 -16.46 -13.57
N ALA A 513 21.22 -17.79 -13.60
CA ALA A 513 21.11 -18.55 -14.83
C ALA A 513 19.90 -18.13 -15.68
N HIS A 514 18.75 -17.84 -15.06
CA HIS A 514 17.56 -17.32 -15.74
C HIS A 514 17.79 -15.94 -16.36
N MET A 515 18.65 -15.12 -15.73
CA MET A 515 19.00 -13.77 -16.17
C MET A 515 20.20 -13.71 -17.13
N GLN A 516 20.84 -14.83 -17.44
CA GLN A 516 22.13 -14.88 -18.14
C GLN A 516 22.06 -14.24 -19.55
N GLU A 517 21.02 -14.50 -20.33
CA GLU A 517 20.86 -13.92 -21.67
C GLU A 517 20.67 -12.40 -21.59
N LEU A 518 19.83 -11.92 -20.67
CA LEU A 518 19.62 -10.48 -20.49
C LEU A 518 20.90 -9.79 -20.01
N GLN A 519 21.63 -10.40 -19.09
CA GLN A 519 22.94 -9.91 -18.67
C GLN A 519 23.89 -9.80 -19.87
N TRP A 520 23.98 -10.84 -20.70
CA TRP A 520 24.83 -10.84 -21.88
C TRP A 520 24.43 -9.71 -22.86
N LEU A 521 23.12 -9.51 -23.08
CA LEU A 521 22.61 -8.44 -23.94
C LEU A 521 23.04 -7.06 -23.44
N VAL A 522 22.88 -6.83 -22.13
CA VAL A 522 23.24 -5.55 -21.53
C VAL A 522 24.74 -5.32 -21.56
N SER A 523 25.56 -6.30 -21.16
CA SER A 523 27.01 -6.16 -21.16
C SER A 523 27.58 -5.89 -22.56
N ASN A 524 26.99 -6.48 -23.61
CA ASN A 524 27.51 -6.37 -24.97
C ASN A 524 26.96 -5.18 -25.77
N HIS A 525 25.78 -4.66 -25.42
CA HIS A 525 25.08 -3.64 -26.22
C HIS A 525 24.71 -2.38 -25.45
N GLY A 526 24.56 -2.46 -24.12
CA GLY A 526 24.03 -1.38 -23.29
C GLY A 526 24.87 -0.09 -23.29
N GLY A 527 26.18 -0.18 -23.56
CA GLY A 527 27.09 0.97 -23.54
C GLY A 527 26.83 2.03 -24.62
N THR A 528 25.97 1.74 -25.60
CA THR A 528 25.53 2.70 -26.64
C THR A 528 24.13 3.24 -26.41
N MET A 529 23.46 2.81 -25.33
CA MET A 529 22.10 3.20 -25.00
C MET A 529 22.09 4.26 -23.89
N THR A 530 21.06 5.11 -23.88
CA THR A 530 20.69 5.84 -22.65
C THR A 530 20.16 4.90 -21.58
N PRO A 531 20.08 5.34 -20.31
CA PRO A 531 19.30 4.63 -19.29
C PRO A 531 17.87 4.29 -19.73
N GLU A 532 17.18 5.19 -20.43
CA GLU A 532 15.81 4.98 -20.91
C GLU A 532 15.75 4.00 -22.09
N GLN A 533 16.68 4.09 -23.04
CA GLN A 533 16.81 3.16 -24.15
C GLN A 533 17.11 1.74 -23.65
N LEU A 534 18.01 1.62 -22.67
CA LEU A 534 18.33 0.35 -22.02
C LEU A 534 17.12 -0.20 -21.24
N THR A 535 16.40 0.67 -20.53
CA THR A 535 15.13 0.31 -19.87
C THR A 535 14.14 -0.26 -20.86
N LYS A 536 13.90 0.46 -21.95
CA LYS A 536 12.99 0.01 -23.00
C LYS A 536 13.45 -1.28 -23.68
N ALA A 537 14.74 -1.44 -23.93
CA ALA A 537 15.31 -2.65 -24.51
C ALA A 537 15.05 -3.86 -23.62
N VAL A 538 15.16 -3.70 -22.29
CA VAL A 538 14.83 -4.75 -21.34
C VAL A 538 13.32 -4.98 -21.25
N GLU A 539 12.48 -3.95 -21.31
CA GLU A 539 11.01 -4.12 -21.37
C GLU A 539 10.61 -4.96 -22.57
N ASP A 540 11.13 -4.60 -23.73
CA ASP A 540 10.77 -5.22 -24.99
C ASP A 540 11.35 -6.64 -25.07
N TYR A 541 12.54 -6.88 -24.52
CA TYR A 541 13.06 -8.23 -24.27
C TYR A 541 12.13 -9.07 -23.39
N LYS A 542 11.68 -8.55 -22.23
CA LYS A 542 10.77 -9.27 -21.32
C LYS A 542 9.43 -9.56 -21.99
N LYS A 543 8.89 -8.61 -22.76
CA LYS A 543 7.68 -8.79 -23.56
C LYS A 543 7.87 -9.88 -24.62
N GLU A 544 9.02 -9.89 -25.29
CA GLU A 544 9.35 -10.89 -26.31
C GLU A 544 9.45 -12.31 -25.73
N LYS A 545 10.06 -12.47 -24.54
CA LYS A 545 10.15 -13.78 -23.87
C LYS A 545 8.80 -14.29 -23.35
N GLY A 546 7.83 -13.38 -23.15
CA GLY A 546 6.45 -13.72 -22.82
C GLY A 546 6.20 -13.98 -21.32
N PRO A 547 4.93 -14.25 -20.95
CA PRO A 547 4.48 -14.26 -19.56
C PRO A 547 5.07 -15.40 -18.71
N GLU A 548 5.41 -16.54 -19.31
CA GLU A 548 5.99 -17.67 -18.57
C GLU A 548 7.43 -17.38 -18.12
N TRP A 549 8.21 -16.63 -18.92
CA TRP A 549 9.53 -16.16 -18.52
C TRP A 549 9.43 -15.20 -17.32
N ALA A 550 8.46 -14.28 -17.34
CA ALA A 550 8.21 -13.34 -16.24
C ALA A 550 7.72 -14.04 -14.95
N LYS A 551 6.82 -15.03 -15.04
CA LYS A 551 6.43 -15.85 -13.89
C LYS A 551 7.61 -16.61 -13.29
N THR A 552 8.50 -17.12 -14.14
CA THR A 552 9.72 -17.82 -13.71
C THR A 552 10.69 -16.86 -13.03
N GLU A 553 10.89 -15.66 -13.58
CA GLU A 553 11.67 -14.59 -12.97
C GLU A 553 11.14 -14.27 -11.56
N GLN A 554 9.85 -13.98 -11.45
CA GLN A 554 9.21 -13.65 -10.17
C GLN A 554 9.36 -14.77 -9.14
N ARG A 555 9.08 -16.03 -9.53
CA ARG A 555 9.23 -17.18 -8.64
C ARG A 555 10.65 -17.36 -8.12
N LEU A 556 11.65 -17.19 -9.00
CA LEU A 556 13.06 -17.33 -8.62
C LEU A 556 13.51 -16.18 -7.72
N GLU A 557 13.03 -14.96 -7.97
CA GLU A 557 13.23 -13.81 -7.08
C GLU A 557 12.59 -14.04 -5.70
N ASP A 558 11.35 -14.51 -5.66
CA ASP A 558 10.63 -14.86 -4.42
C ASP A 558 11.42 -15.90 -3.61
N ASN A 559 11.96 -16.93 -4.28
CA ASN A 559 12.80 -17.93 -3.63
C ASN A 559 14.06 -17.33 -2.99
N ILE A 560 14.74 -16.40 -3.67
CA ILE A 560 15.92 -15.72 -3.10
C ILE A 560 15.52 -14.88 -1.89
N ALA A 561 14.45 -14.09 -2.02
CA ALA A 561 14.00 -13.23 -0.93
C ALA A 561 13.61 -14.04 0.29
N THR A 562 12.79 -15.09 0.13
CA THR A 562 12.39 -15.97 1.24
C THR A 562 13.57 -16.73 1.84
N SER A 563 14.52 -17.19 1.00
CA SER A 563 15.68 -17.90 1.52
C SER A 563 16.62 -16.97 2.30
N GLY A 564 16.84 -15.76 1.80
CA GLY A 564 17.61 -14.70 2.44
C GLY A 564 16.97 -14.18 3.72
N GLU A 565 15.64 -14.05 3.77
CA GLU A 565 14.88 -13.69 4.97
C GLU A 565 15.12 -14.72 6.08
N LYS A 566 14.89 -16.01 5.78
CA LYS A 566 15.12 -17.10 6.74
C LYS A 566 16.56 -17.13 7.23
N LEU A 567 17.52 -16.94 6.34
CA LEU A 567 18.92 -16.88 6.73
C LEU A 567 19.19 -15.67 7.65
N LEU A 568 18.64 -14.49 7.33
CA LEU A 568 18.77 -13.31 8.17
C LEU A 568 18.21 -13.58 9.58
N HIS A 569 17.03 -14.19 9.70
CA HIS A 569 16.47 -14.60 10.99
C HIS A 569 17.41 -15.55 11.76
N GLN A 570 17.98 -16.56 11.10
CA GLN A 570 18.94 -17.47 11.72
C GLN A 570 20.19 -16.73 12.21
N LEU A 571 20.76 -15.83 11.40
CA LEU A 571 21.93 -15.04 11.77
C LEU A 571 21.62 -14.06 12.90
N THR A 572 20.42 -13.49 12.93
CA THR A 572 19.96 -12.60 14.01
C THR A 572 19.82 -13.35 15.33
N ALA A 573 19.24 -14.55 15.32
CA ALA A 573 19.16 -15.39 16.52
C ALA A 573 20.54 -15.81 17.03
N LEU A 574 21.46 -16.18 16.13
CA LEU A 574 22.86 -16.48 16.47
C LEU A 574 23.64 -15.26 16.99
N GLY A 575 23.36 -14.06 16.46
CA GLY A 575 23.99 -12.81 16.89
C GLY A 575 23.54 -12.32 18.26
N ASN A 576 22.53 -12.95 18.86
CA ASN A 576 21.92 -12.55 20.12
C ASN A 576 21.67 -13.77 21.02
N LEU A 577 22.73 -14.50 21.37
CA LEU A 577 22.62 -15.66 22.23
C LEU A 577 22.23 -15.25 23.66
N PRO A 578 21.47 -16.09 24.38
CA PRO A 578 21.12 -15.84 25.77
C PRO A 578 22.38 -15.89 26.68
N PRO A 579 22.35 -15.25 27.87
CA PRO A 579 23.51 -15.11 28.75
C PRO A 579 24.21 -16.43 29.12
N GLU A 580 23.45 -17.52 29.21
CA GLU A 580 23.93 -18.89 29.49
C GLU A 580 24.90 -19.39 28.41
N LEU A 581 24.78 -18.85 27.18
CA LEU A 581 25.57 -19.23 26.01
C LEU A 581 26.58 -18.14 25.61
N ALA A 582 26.78 -17.11 26.46
CA ALA A 582 27.63 -15.96 26.14
C ALA A 582 29.10 -16.34 25.83
N SER A 583 29.61 -17.46 26.37
CA SER A 583 30.95 -17.97 26.06
C SER A 583 31.14 -18.33 24.59
N GLN A 584 30.06 -18.72 23.88
CA GLN A 584 30.08 -19.11 22.48
C GLN A 584 29.88 -17.92 21.52
N GLN A 585 29.45 -16.75 22.03
CA GLN A 585 29.05 -15.61 21.19
C GLN A 585 30.15 -15.16 20.22
N GLN A 586 31.41 -15.11 20.66
CA GLN A 586 32.51 -14.68 19.79
C GLN A 586 32.73 -15.66 18.63
N ALA A 587 32.78 -16.97 18.91
CA ALA A 587 32.95 -17.99 17.87
C ALA A 587 31.79 -17.97 16.87
N VAL A 588 30.56 -17.78 17.35
CA VAL A 588 29.38 -17.64 16.51
C VAL A 588 29.45 -16.38 15.64
N ASN A 589 29.85 -15.25 16.21
CA ASN A 589 30.01 -13.99 15.48
C ASN A 589 31.04 -14.07 14.35
N ASP A 590 32.15 -14.78 14.57
CA ASP A 590 33.18 -15.02 13.55
C ASP A 590 32.61 -15.86 12.39
N GLU A 591 31.76 -16.85 12.68
CA GLU A 591 31.09 -17.67 11.67
C GLU A 591 30.01 -16.89 10.90
N ILE A 592 29.24 -16.03 11.57
CA ILE A 592 28.33 -15.09 10.92
C ILE A 592 29.10 -14.22 9.92
N GLY A 593 30.25 -13.66 10.32
CA GLY A 593 31.10 -12.86 9.45
C GLY A 593 31.56 -13.61 8.20
N LYS A 594 31.89 -14.91 8.31
CA LYS A 594 32.25 -15.76 7.17
C LYS A 594 31.05 -16.00 6.23
N ILE A 595 29.86 -16.26 6.79
CA ILE A 595 28.64 -16.44 6.00
C ILE A 595 28.31 -15.17 5.22
N LEU A 596 28.35 -14.00 5.87
CA LEU A 596 28.08 -12.71 5.24
C LEU A 596 29.15 -12.29 4.23
N SER A 597 30.36 -12.85 4.30
CA SER A 597 31.42 -12.59 3.33
C SER A 597 31.19 -13.30 1.98
N ASP A 598 30.30 -14.30 1.91
CA ASP A 598 29.89 -14.91 0.64
C ASP A 598 28.94 -13.98 -0.12
N GLU A 599 29.28 -13.68 -1.37
CA GLU A 599 28.55 -12.68 -2.17
C GLU A 599 27.09 -13.08 -2.45
N LYS A 600 26.84 -14.37 -2.69
CA LYS A 600 25.50 -14.88 -2.99
C LYS A 600 24.61 -14.80 -1.76
N THR A 601 25.14 -15.19 -0.61
CA THR A 601 24.46 -15.06 0.68
C THR A 601 24.11 -13.60 0.99
N ALA A 602 25.06 -12.69 0.87
CA ALA A 602 24.79 -11.28 1.18
C ALA A 602 23.83 -10.64 0.17
N MET A 603 23.88 -11.04 -1.11
CA MET A 603 22.90 -10.62 -2.12
C MET A 603 21.49 -11.11 -1.76
N ALA A 604 21.33 -12.35 -1.31
CA ALA A 604 20.02 -12.86 -0.91
C ALA A 604 19.44 -12.09 0.29
N ILE A 605 20.27 -11.76 1.29
CA ILE A 605 19.88 -10.94 2.44
C ILE A 605 19.48 -9.51 1.99
N GLU A 606 20.23 -8.91 1.07
CA GLU A 606 19.89 -7.62 0.48
C GLU A 606 18.53 -7.66 -0.25
N ILE A 607 18.31 -8.68 -1.08
CA ILE A 607 17.04 -8.89 -1.79
C ILE A 607 15.88 -9.10 -0.79
N ALA A 608 16.12 -9.86 0.28
CA ALA A 608 15.14 -10.08 1.34
C ALA A 608 14.74 -8.77 2.04
N MET A 609 15.70 -7.94 2.45
CA MET A 609 15.42 -6.64 3.06
C MET A 609 14.68 -5.69 2.11
N LYS A 610 15.01 -5.72 0.81
CA LYS A 610 14.33 -4.93 -0.22
C LYS A 610 12.88 -5.37 -0.40
N LYS A 611 12.62 -6.69 -0.38
CA LYS A 611 11.28 -7.25 -0.59
C LYS A 611 10.40 -7.20 0.68
N TYR A 612 11.02 -7.39 1.84
CA TYR A 612 10.37 -7.46 3.15
C TYR A 612 10.92 -6.35 4.07
N PRO A 613 10.49 -5.09 3.88
CA PRO A 613 11.01 -3.95 4.65
C PRO A 613 10.68 -4.04 6.15
N ALA A 614 9.72 -4.88 6.57
CA ALA A 614 9.47 -5.14 8.00
C ALA A 614 10.68 -5.78 8.71
N LEU A 615 11.59 -6.44 7.98
CA LEU A 615 12.79 -7.06 8.57
C LEU A 615 13.72 -6.04 9.23
N ILE A 616 13.81 -4.83 8.66
CA ILE A 616 14.65 -3.73 9.19
C ILE A 616 13.93 -2.88 10.24
N ASP A 617 12.67 -3.19 10.56
CA ASP A 617 12.01 -2.65 11.75
C ASP A 617 12.38 -3.44 13.02
N ASN A 618 12.89 -4.66 12.85
CA ASN A 618 13.31 -5.51 13.97
C ASN A 618 14.63 -5.00 14.59
N PRO A 619 14.63 -4.57 15.87
CA PRO A 619 15.84 -4.07 16.53
C PRO A 619 16.99 -5.09 16.57
N ALA A 620 16.69 -6.38 16.66
CA ALA A 620 17.70 -7.44 16.68
C ALA A 620 18.45 -7.53 15.34
N VAL A 621 17.73 -7.36 14.22
CA VAL A 621 18.34 -7.28 12.87
C VAL A 621 19.27 -6.07 12.78
N LEU A 622 18.83 -4.90 13.25
CA LEU A 622 19.65 -3.68 13.24
C LEU A 622 20.89 -3.80 14.14
N ASN A 623 20.77 -4.44 15.30
CA ASN A 623 21.90 -4.71 16.19
C ASN A 623 22.92 -5.65 15.54
N LEU A 624 22.45 -6.73 14.89
CA LEU A 624 23.31 -7.63 14.12
C LEU A 624 24.06 -6.85 13.04
N MET A 625 23.36 -6.05 12.25
CA MET A 625 23.95 -5.24 11.17
C MET A 625 24.99 -4.28 11.72
N GLY A 626 24.67 -3.57 12.81
CA GLY A 626 25.59 -2.61 13.41
C GLY A 626 26.83 -3.22 14.03
N TYR A 627 26.71 -4.43 14.59
CA TYR A 627 27.84 -5.20 15.06
C TYR A 627 28.73 -5.66 13.89
N GLN A 628 28.12 -6.28 12.87
CA GLN A 628 28.84 -6.79 11.70
C GLN A 628 29.47 -5.67 10.86
N ALA A 629 28.87 -4.47 10.83
CA ALA A 629 29.42 -3.29 10.18
C ALA A 629 30.77 -2.84 10.75
N ARG A 630 31.04 -3.13 12.02
CA ARG A 630 32.32 -2.81 12.66
C ARG A 630 33.39 -3.88 12.42
N LEU A 631 32.96 -5.10 12.09
CA LEU A 631 33.84 -6.25 11.93
C LEU A 631 34.27 -6.49 10.48
N THR A 632 33.40 -6.21 9.51
CA THR A 632 33.62 -6.57 8.10
C THR A 632 33.16 -5.47 7.14
N ASP A 633 33.86 -5.31 6.00
CA ASP A 633 33.43 -4.37 4.94
C ASP A 633 32.05 -4.74 4.37
N ARG A 634 31.75 -6.03 4.29
CA ARG A 634 30.46 -6.51 3.79
C ARG A 634 29.32 -6.25 4.78
N GLY A 635 29.56 -6.40 6.08
CA GLY A 635 28.63 -5.97 7.13
C GLY A 635 28.36 -4.47 7.08
N ARG A 636 29.38 -3.65 6.77
CA ARG A 636 29.21 -2.19 6.62
C ARG A 636 28.27 -1.87 5.46
N LYS A 637 28.48 -2.51 4.30
CA LYS A 637 27.62 -2.37 3.11
C LYS A 637 26.17 -2.78 3.39
N LEU A 638 25.95 -3.90 4.11
CA LEU A 638 24.60 -4.32 4.50
C LEU A 638 23.91 -3.33 5.45
N ALA A 639 24.65 -2.75 6.40
CA ALA A 639 24.09 -1.71 7.29
C ALA A 639 23.76 -0.40 6.54
N GLU A 640 24.57 -0.03 5.54
CA GLU A 640 24.29 1.10 4.64
C GLU A 640 23.02 0.83 3.81
N GLU A 641 22.85 -0.39 3.32
CA GLU A 641 21.65 -0.82 2.58
C GLU A 641 20.40 -0.84 3.47
N ALA A 642 20.49 -1.39 4.67
CA ALA A 642 19.39 -1.36 5.64
C ALA A 642 18.98 0.08 5.97
N THR A 643 19.94 0.99 6.16
CA THR A 643 19.66 2.44 6.35
C THR A 643 18.89 3.01 5.17
N THR A 644 19.30 2.66 3.96
CA THR A 644 18.68 3.13 2.72
C THR A 644 17.24 2.68 2.64
N GLN A 645 16.97 1.41 2.93
CA GLN A 645 15.60 0.88 2.95
C GLN A 645 14.76 1.49 4.07
N ILE A 646 15.33 1.78 5.25
CA ILE A 646 14.62 2.49 6.34
C ILE A 646 14.21 3.89 5.89
N ILE A 647 15.12 4.66 5.30
CA ILE A 647 14.82 6.01 4.79
C ILE A 647 13.75 5.91 3.69
N ARG A 648 13.89 4.94 2.78
CA ARG A 648 12.95 4.71 1.69
C ARG A 648 11.53 4.39 2.19
N HIS A 649 11.42 3.56 3.23
CA HIS A 649 10.13 3.10 3.73
C HIS A 649 9.46 4.07 4.70
N LYS A 650 10.24 4.76 5.56
CA LYS A 650 9.69 5.62 6.62
C LYS A 650 9.59 7.09 6.22
N VAL A 651 10.53 7.57 5.41
CA VAL A 651 10.63 9.01 5.12
C VAL A 651 10.02 9.37 3.78
N LEU A 652 10.32 8.64 2.70
CA LEU A 652 9.80 9.02 1.38
C LEU A 652 8.25 9.05 1.27
N PRO A 653 7.46 8.19 1.93
CA PRO A 653 6.00 8.24 1.83
C PRO A 653 5.34 9.52 2.36
N SER A 654 6.04 10.34 3.16
CA SER A 654 5.51 11.62 3.65
C SER A 654 5.63 12.76 2.62
N PHE A 655 6.36 12.55 1.51
CA PHE A 655 6.69 13.58 0.53
C PHE A 655 5.61 13.88 -0.52
N PRO A 656 4.73 12.94 -0.92
CA PRO A 656 3.58 13.25 -1.76
C PRO A 656 2.65 14.33 -1.19
N GLU A 657 2.55 14.47 0.14
CA GLU A 657 1.68 15.45 0.80
C GLU A 657 2.26 16.87 0.86
N LEU A 658 3.58 17.03 0.68
CA LEU A 658 4.25 18.33 0.54
C LEU A 658 3.73 19.12 -0.69
N GLN A 659 3.15 18.43 -1.67
CA GLN A 659 2.56 18.99 -2.89
C GLN A 659 1.32 19.84 -2.62
N SER A 660 0.69 19.75 -1.45
CA SER A 660 -0.47 20.58 -1.13
C SER A 660 -0.09 22.01 -0.73
N GLY A 661 1.21 22.28 -0.48
CA GLY A 661 1.69 23.56 0.05
C GLY A 661 1.17 23.89 1.46
N GLY A 662 0.40 22.99 2.06
CA GLY A 662 -0.21 23.18 3.37
C GLY A 662 0.80 22.97 4.51
N PRO A 663 0.69 23.72 5.62
CA PRO A 663 1.52 23.52 6.82
C PRO A 663 1.52 22.09 7.35
N ALA A 664 0.44 21.34 7.13
CA ALA A 664 0.28 19.94 7.56
C ALA A 664 1.23 18.97 6.83
N GLY A 665 1.46 19.13 5.52
CA GLY A 665 2.36 18.26 4.76
C GLY A 665 3.83 18.47 5.12
N LEU A 666 4.24 19.73 5.33
CA LEU A 666 5.56 20.08 5.87
C LEU A 666 5.75 19.58 7.31
N GLY A 667 4.69 19.64 8.13
CA GLY A 667 4.69 19.09 9.49
C GLY A 667 4.93 17.58 9.50
N LYS A 668 4.27 16.82 8.63
CA LYS A 668 4.48 15.36 8.51
C LYS A 668 5.87 14.99 8.00
N ALA A 669 6.38 15.65 6.96
CA ALA A 669 7.74 15.37 6.47
C ALA A 669 8.82 15.68 7.51
N ARG A 670 8.63 16.74 8.31
CA ARG A 670 9.49 17.01 9.48
C ARG A 670 9.36 15.91 10.53
N ALA A 671 8.14 15.49 10.87
CA ALA A 671 7.92 14.40 11.82
C ALA A 671 8.60 13.10 11.39
N SER A 672 8.46 12.69 10.12
CA SER A 672 9.11 11.49 9.58
C SER A 672 10.65 11.59 9.54
N LEU A 673 11.21 12.78 9.36
CA LEU A 673 12.65 13.01 9.51
C LEU A 673 13.10 12.94 10.98
N GLU A 674 12.33 13.52 11.89
CA GLU A 674 12.59 13.45 13.33
C GLU A 674 12.56 12.00 13.85
N GLU A 675 11.72 11.13 13.28
CA GLU A 675 11.73 9.70 13.58
C GLU A 675 13.08 9.02 13.26
N LEU A 676 13.85 9.53 12.29
CA LEU A 676 15.20 9.03 12.00
C LEU A 676 16.24 9.41 13.06
N LYS A 677 15.92 10.35 13.95
CA LYS A 677 16.77 10.65 15.12
C LYS A 677 16.67 9.56 16.19
N ASP A 678 15.86 8.51 16.01
CA ASP A 678 15.94 7.35 16.90
C ASP A 678 17.40 6.87 16.98
N GLY A 679 17.90 6.70 18.21
CA GLY A 679 19.30 6.34 18.48
C GLY A 679 19.73 5.06 17.77
N LYS A 680 18.79 4.20 17.39
CA LYS A 680 19.03 2.92 16.71
C LYS A 680 19.75 3.05 15.37
N LEU A 681 19.39 4.02 14.53
CA LEU A 681 20.07 4.25 13.24
C LEU A 681 21.51 4.72 13.43
N SER A 682 21.73 5.60 14.42
CA SER A 682 23.07 6.05 14.78
C SER A 682 23.93 4.91 15.32
N GLN A 683 23.35 4.03 16.15
CA GLN A 683 24.02 2.84 16.69
C GLN A 683 24.40 1.83 15.59
N MET A 684 23.47 1.57 14.66
CA MET A 684 23.68 0.67 13.53
C MET A 684 24.84 1.12 12.64
N LEU A 685 24.89 2.40 12.29
CA LEU A 685 25.98 2.92 11.46
C LEU A 685 27.28 3.17 12.24
N GLY A 686 27.28 2.98 13.55
CA GLY A 686 28.42 3.32 14.42
C GLY A 686 28.73 4.82 14.43
N ILE A 687 27.73 5.66 14.19
CA ILE A 687 27.83 7.12 14.13
C ILE A 687 27.37 7.69 15.48
N PRO A 688 28.04 8.70 16.05
CA PRO A 688 27.55 9.39 17.23
C PRO A 688 26.12 9.91 17.00
N LYS A 689 25.19 9.68 17.94
CA LYS A 689 23.82 10.16 17.83
C LYS A 689 23.75 11.66 17.53
N ALA A 690 24.62 12.46 18.15
CA ALA A 690 24.70 13.90 17.89
C ALA A 690 25.08 14.24 16.43
N ASP A 691 25.83 13.39 15.74
CA ASP A 691 26.19 13.60 14.33
C ASP A 691 25.03 13.21 13.42
N MET A 692 24.32 12.13 13.75
CA MET A 692 23.08 11.73 13.07
C MET A 692 22.01 12.82 13.23
N ASP A 693 21.77 13.28 14.46
CA ASP A 693 20.79 14.32 14.76
C ASP A 693 21.11 15.61 13.98
N ARG A 694 22.40 15.99 13.90
CA ARG A 694 22.86 17.12 13.08
C ARG A 694 22.65 16.90 11.58
N ALA A 695 22.83 15.68 11.08
CA ALA A 695 22.58 15.34 9.69
C ALA A 695 21.08 15.46 9.35
N ILE A 696 20.21 14.95 10.22
CA ILE A 696 18.76 15.07 10.09
C ILE A 696 18.33 16.53 10.22
N ASP A 697 18.91 17.30 11.13
CA ASP A 697 18.66 18.74 11.27
C ASP A 697 19.05 19.51 10.01
N ALA A 698 20.18 19.16 9.38
CA ALA A 698 20.61 19.77 8.12
C ALA A 698 19.57 19.52 7.02
N VAL A 699 19.04 18.28 6.91
CA VAL A 699 17.96 17.96 5.98
C VAL A 699 16.67 18.71 6.34
N GLY A 700 16.29 18.77 7.61
CA GLY A 700 15.11 19.49 8.07
C GLY A 700 15.16 20.99 7.79
N LYS A 701 16.34 21.62 7.96
CA LYS A 701 16.60 23.03 7.58
C LYS A 701 16.55 23.27 6.08
N SER A 702 16.84 22.24 5.30
CA SER A 702 16.83 22.29 3.84
C SER A 702 15.42 22.19 3.24
N LEU A 703 14.40 21.80 4.03
CA LEU A 703 13.02 21.72 3.58
C LEU A 703 12.48 23.11 3.15
N PRO A 704 11.60 23.15 2.14
CA PRO A 704 11.09 24.40 1.60
C PRO A 704 10.16 25.13 2.58
N GLU A 705 10.18 26.45 2.53
CA GLU A 705 9.26 27.34 3.27
C GLU A 705 8.22 27.99 2.34
N PRO A 706 7.03 28.35 2.87
CA PRO A 706 6.02 29.06 2.07
C PRO A 706 6.57 30.38 1.49
N GLY A 707 6.51 30.52 0.17
CA GLY A 707 6.97 31.74 -0.53
C GLY A 707 8.48 31.80 -0.82
N GLU A 708 9.21 30.71 -0.59
CA GLU A 708 10.66 30.63 -0.84
C GLU A 708 11.03 30.76 -2.34
N THR A 709 12.09 31.53 -2.64
CA THR A 709 12.59 31.69 -4.01
C THR A 709 13.53 30.56 -4.43
N VAL A 710 13.81 30.44 -5.74
CA VAL A 710 14.75 29.45 -6.29
C VAL A 710 16.17 29.69 -5.77
N GLU A 711 16.59 30.95 -5.62
CA GLU A 711 17.90 31.31 -5.07
C GLU A 711 18.03 30.96 -3.59
N GLN A 712 16.95 31.13 -2.82
CA GLN A 712 16.89 30.72 -1.42
C GLN A 712 16.95 29.20 -1.29
N SER A 713 16.19 28.49 -2.13
CA SER A 713 16.22 27.03 -2.22
C SER A 713 17.61 26.50 -2.59
N ARG A 714 18.29 27.15 -3.55
CA ARG A 714 19.67 26.84 -3.94
C ARG A 714 20.64 27.06 -2.80
N ALA A 715 20.49 28.16 -2.06
CA ALA A 715 21.34 28.47 -0.91
C ALA A 715 21.16 27.42 0.20
N LYS A 716 19.91 27.04 0.53
CA LYS A 716 19.61 25.96 1.49
C LYS A 716 20.23 24.63 1.07
N MET A 717 20.17 24.30 -0.22
CA MET A 717 20.80 23.10 -0.77
C MET A 717 22.33 23.12 -0.69
N ALA A 718 22.96 24.28 -0.94
CA ALA A 718 24.39 24.45 -0.76
C ALA A 718 24.80 24.31 0.72
N THR A 719 24.00 24.88 1.63
CA THR A 719 24.17 24.73 3.09
C THR A 719 24.00 23.28 3.51
N LEU A 720 22.97 22.57 3.04
CA LEU A 720 22.78 21.15 3.28
C LEU A 720 24.02 20.33 2.90
N ASN A 721 24.57 20.57 1.71
CA ASN A 721 25.76 19.87 1.26
C ASN A 721 27.00 20.19 2.11
N GLY A 722 27.17 21.45 2.51
CA GLY A 722 28.23 21.88 3.43
C GLY A 722 28.10 21.20 4.80
N ASP A 723 26.94 21.35 5.43
CA ASP A 723 26.63 20.78 6.76
C ASP A 723 26.85 19.27 6.78
N LEU A 724 26.36 18.53 5.78
CA LEU A 724 26.55 17.08 5.71
C LEU A 724 28.01 16.67 5.41
N ASN A 725 28.78 17.45 4.65
CA ASN A 725 30.20 17.15 4.40
C ASN A 725 31.11 17.45 5.62
N ASP A 726 30.71 18.41 6.45
CA ASP A 726 31.45 18.81 7.64
C ASP A 726 31.23 17.87 8.84
N LEU A 727 30.19 17.03 8.77
CA LEU A 727 29.94 15.95 9.74
C LEU A 727 30.94 14.80 9.54
N LYS A 728 32.12 14.96 10.15
CA LYS A 728 33.11 13.89 10.33
C LYS A 728 32.79 13.16 11.64
N SER A 729 32.62 11.84 11.58
CA SER A 729 32.47 11.04 12.80
C SER A 729 33.73 11.12 13.67
N SER A 730 33.59 10.93 14.97
CA SER A 730 34.71 10.91 15.93
C SER A 730 35.74 9.79 15.68
N SER A 731 35.43 8.81 14.82
CA SER A 731 36.34 7.74 14.36
C SER A 731 37.03 8.05 13.01
N GLY A 732 36.78 9.21 12.40
CA GLY A 732 37.39 9.62 11.13
C GLY A 732 36.67 9.11 9.87
N VAL A 733 35.56 8.38 10.01
CA VAL A 733 34.72 7.90 8.89
C VAL A 733 33.84 9.05 8.38
N ARG A 734 33.80 9.25 7.06
CA ARG A 734 33.04 10.31 6.36
C ARG A 734 31.57 9.94 6.15
N SER A 735 30.87 9.54 7.21
CA SER A 735 29.59 8.81 7.12
C SER A 735 28.43 9.54 6.43
N PHE A 736 28.50 10.87 6.28
CA PHE A 736 27.50 11.67 5.55
C PHE A 736 28.10 12.51 4.41
N ALA A 737 29.34 12.22 3.99
CA ALA A 737 29.92 12.88 2.83
C ALA A 737 29.10 12.59 1.57
N ASN A 738 29.21 13.47 0.58
CA ASN A 738 28.55 13.32 -0.73
C ASN A 738 29.01 12.09 -1.53
N THR A 739 29.96 11.32 -1.04
CA THR A 739 30.43 10.04 -1.62
C THR A 739 29.90 8.81 -0.89
N THR A 740 29.09 8.97 0.15
CA THR A 740 28.52 7.84 0.93
C THR A 740 27.04 7.69 0.64
N GLY A 741 26.54 6.44 0.64
CA GLY A 741 25.12 6.15 0.45
C GLY A 741 24.20 7.00 1.35
N PRO A 742 24.31 6.91 2.68
CA PRO A 742 23.50 7.72 3.59
C PRO A 742 23.60 9.23 3.34
N GLY A 743 24.81 9.77 3.11
CA GLY A 743 25.01 11.19 2.81
C GLY A 743 24.35 11.65 1.50
N GLN A 744 24.39 10.82 0.46
CA GLN A 744 23.72 11.10 -0.81
C GLN A 744 22.20 11.01 -0.68
N MET A 745 21.68 10.03 0.08
CA MET A 745 20.24 9.88 0.32
C MET A 745 19.66 11.08 1.07
N LEU A 746 20.35 11.57 2.10
CA LEU A 746 19.92 12.77 2.83
C LEU A 746 19.92 14.02 1.92
N ARG A 747 20.88 14.16 1.01
CA ARG A 747 20.90 15.22 -0.01
C ARG A 747 19.75 15.09 -1.00
N LEU A 748 19.45 13.86 -1.42
CA LEU A 748 18.36 13.55 -2.32
C LEU A 748 17.00 13.91 -1.70
N ILE A 749 16.80 13.65 -0.40
CA ILE A 749 15.61 14.07 0.34
C ILE A 749 15.45 15.60 0.32
N GLY A 750 16.54 16.35 0.53
CA GLY A 750 16.54 17.81 0.42
C GLY A 750 16.15 18.31 -0.97
N VAL A 751 16.68 17.68 -2.02
CA VAL A 751 16.32 17.97 -3.42
C VAL A 751 14.86 17.60 -3.72
N ALA A 752 14.38 16.45 -3.23
CA ALA A 752 13.02 15.98 -3.42
C ALA A 752 11.98 16.94 -2.83
N ALA A 753 12.23 17.41 -1.61
CA ALA A 753 11.37 18.40 -0.95
C ALA A 753 11.31 19.71 -1.75
N THR A 754 12.47 20.16 -2.23
CA THR A 754 12.61 21.42 -2.98
C THR A 754 11.94 21.33 -4.36
N GLY A 755 12.08 20.21 -5.08
CA GLY A 755 11.40 20.01 -6.36
C GLY A 755 9.88 19.99 -6.23
N ALA A 756 9.35 19.44 -5.13
CA ALA A 756 7.92 19.45 -4.85
C ALA A 756 7.36 20.87 -4.60
N SER A 757 8.10 21.77 -3.92
CA SER A 757 7.64 23.16 -3.71
C SER A 757 7.66 23.99 -5.00
N ILE A 758 8.69 23.81 -5.84
CA ILE A 758 8.81 24.52 -7.12
C ILE A 758 7.66 24.12 -8.07
N SER A 759 7.20 22.86 -7.99
CA SER A 759 6.03 22.37 -8.75
C SER A 759 4.68 23.00 -8.35
N ASN A 760 4.58 23.62 -7.16
CA ASN A 760 3.35 24.25 -6.68
C ASN A 760 3.10 25.67 -7.23
N SER A 761 4.00 26.19 -8.07
CA SER A 761 3.78 27.40 -8.86
C SER A 761 2.98 27.16 -10.16
N ALA A 762 2.28 26.01 -10.25
CA ALA A 762 1.69 25.40 -11.44
C ALA A 762 0.50 26.13 -12.11
N THR A 763 0.27 27.40 -11.83
CA THR A 763 -0.61 28.24 -12.69
C THR A 763 0.13 28.80 -13.91
N VAL A 764 1.45 28.61 -14.04
CA VAL A 764 2.25 29.20 -15.15
C VAL A 764 3.02 28.17 -16.00
N ALA A 765 3.05 26.89 -15.62
CA ALA A 765 4.08 25.96 -16.10
C ALA A 765 3.57 24.80 -16.98
N GLN A 766 2.84 25.08 -18.05
CA GLN A 766 2.51 24.03 -19.04
C GLN A 766 3.52 23.90 -20.20
N ASN A 767 4.54 24.77 -20.35
CA ASN A 767 5.53 24.66 -21.47
C ASN A 767 6.93 25.34 -21.22
N ASN A 768 7.44 25.44 -20.00
CA ASN A 768 8.58 26.35 -19.71
C ASN A 768 9.95 25.67 -19.41
N PRO A 769 11.04 25.93 -20.18
CA PRO A 769 12.40 25.43 -19.94
C PRO A 769 13.09 25.99 -18.67
N THR A 770 12.48 26.98 -18.02
CA THR A 770 12.93 27.58 -16.76
C THR A 770 12.83 26.63 -15.57
N LEU A 771 11.83 25.74 -15.50
CA LEU A 771 11.69 24.78 -14.40
C LEU A 771 12.88 23.79 -14.38
N ARG A 772 13.29 23.31 -15.55
CA ARG A 772 14.43 22.41 -15.75
C ARG A 772 15.75 23.08 -15.35
N ASN A 773 15.97 24.33 -15.78
CA ASN A 773 17.16 25.09 -15.43
C ASN A 773 17.21 25.40 -13.92
N ASN A 774 16.07 25.72 -13.31
CA ASN A 774 15.97 25.99 -11.88
C ASN A 774 16.21 24.73 -11.03
N LEU A 775 15.66 23.59 -11.43
CA LEU A 775 15.88 22.31 -10.76
C LEU A 775 17.32 21.81 -10.92
N LYS A 776 17.91 21.96 -12.12
CA LYS A 776 19.34 21.71 -12.35
C LYS A 776 20.23 22.52 -11.42
N VAL A 777 19.96 23.82 -11.28
CA VAL A 777 20.71 24.72 -10.41
C VAL A 777 20.64 24.31 -8.94
N VAL A 778 19.49 23.79 -8.49
CA VAL A 778 19.27 23.27 -7.12
C VAL A 778 19.99 21.92 -6.91
N ILE A 779 19.95 21.00 -7.89
CA ILE A 779 20.66 19.71 -7.84
C ILE A 779 22.18 19.90 -7.87
N ASP A 780 22.69 20.80 -8.70
CA ASP A 780 24.13 21.10 -8.78
C ASP A 780 24.64 21.72 -7.46
N ALA A 781 23.79 22.44 -6.73
CA ALA A 781 24.13 23.07 -5.45
C ALA A 781 24.31 22.08 -4.28
N VAL A 782 23.63 20.93 -4.30
CA VAL A 782 23.83 19.88 -3.28
C VAL A 782 25.09 19.02 -3.51
N GLY A 783 25.92 19.33 -4.52
CA GLY A 783 27.15 18.58 -4.81
C GLY A 783 26.90 17.20 -5.44
N LEU A 784 25.72 16.97 -6.02
CA LEU A 784 25.34 15.76 -6.76
C LEU A 784 25.69 15.84 -8.27
N GLY A 785 26.57 16.76 -8.68
CA GLY A 785 26.76 17.20 -10.08
C GLY A 785 27.10 16.12 -11.12
N GLN A 786 27.51 14.91 -10.71
CA GLN A 786 27.68 13.76 -11.62
C GLN A 786 26.38 13.01 -11.94
N ARG A 787 25.27 13.26 -11.22
CA ARG A 787 23.96 12.57 -11.34
C ARG A 787 22.82 13.47 -11.79
N THR A 788 23.09 14.75 -12.10
CA THR A 788 22.09 15.74 -12.51
C THR A 788 21.39 15.38 -13.83
N VAL A 789 22.05 14.64 -14.73
CA VAL A 789 21.50 14.23 -16.03
C VAL A 789 20.53 13.05 -15.91
N GLU A 790 20.81 12.09 -15.03
CA GLU A 790 19.98 10.90 -14.77
C GLU A 790 18.66 11.27 -14.08
N ILE A 791 18.74 12.17 -13.08
CA ILE A 791 17.57 12.65 -12.32
C ILE A 791 16.63 13.49 -13.20
N LEU A 792 17.16 14.31 -14.11
CA LEU A 792 16.36 15.17 -14.99
C LEU A 792 15.88 14.42 -16.25
N GLY A 793 16.65 13.45 -16.77
CA GLY A 793 16.27 12.61 -17.92
C GLY A 793 15.09 11.68 -17.61
N GLY A 794 15.08 11.10 -16.40
CA GLY A 794 13.96 10.28 -15.92
C GLY A 794 12.64 11.03 -15.76
N MET A 795 12.63 12.37 -15.74
CA MET A 795 11.40 13.18 -15.61
C MET A 795 10.68 13.43 -16.95
N ASP A 796 11.40 13.48 -18.07
CA ASP A 796 10.85 13.91 -19.36
C ASP A 796 10.02 12.80 -20.07
N HIS A 797 10.10 11.53 -19.62
CA HIS A 797 9.55 10.39 -20.36
C HIS A 797 8.78 9.32 -19.54
N LEU A 798 8.29 9.66 -18.34
CA LEU A 798 7.48 8.74 -17.53
C LEU A 798 6.05 8.56 -18.08
N ASN A 799 5.83 7.43 -18.75
CA ASN A 799 4.53 6.98 -19.20
C ASN A 799 3.62 6.63 -18.00
N ALA A 800 2.35 7.04 -18.03
CA ALA A 800 1.40 6.87 -16.92
C ALA A 800 1.06 5.40 -16.61
N ASP A 801 1.38 4.49 -17.53
CA ASP A 801 1.08 3.06 -17.42
C ASP A 801 2.24 2.18 -16.96
N SER A 802 3.42 2.73 -16.71
CA SER A 802 4.57 1.93 -16.28
C SER A 802 4.34 1.32 -14.88
N ALA A 803 4.90 0.14 -14.65
CA ALA A 803 4.78 -0.57 -13.36
C ALA A 803 5.29 0.28 -12.18
N ALA A 804 6.30 1.15 -12.43
CA ALA A 804 6.82 2.12 -11.47
C ALA A 804 5.74 3.09 -10.97
N VAL A 805 4.79 3.51 -11.82
CA VAL A 805 3.67 4.40 -11.44
C VAL A 805 2.57 3.63 -10.71
N LYS A 806 2.28 2.38 -11.11
CA LYS A 806 1.22 1.56 -10.51
C LYS A 806 1.55 0.99 -9.13
N HIS A 807 2.83 0.75 -8.83
CA HIS A 807 3.27 0.18 -7.54
C HIS A 807 3.73 1.21 -6.49
N PHE A 808 4.03 2.47 -6.87
CA PHE A 808 4.46 3.52 -5.94
C PHE A 808 3.39 4.55 -5.53
N GLY A 809 2.21 4.55 -6.16
CA GLY A 809 1.11 5.41 -5.70
C GLY A 809 -0.08 5.40 -6.64
N SER A 810 -1.28 5.17 -6.10
CA SER A 810 -2.55 5.16 -6.82
C SER A 810 -3.01 6.53 -7.37
N SER A 811 -2.11 7.49 -7.61
CA SER A 811 -2.46 8.85 -8.07
C SER A 811 -1.71 9.27 -9.33
N SER A 812 -2.44 9.85 -10.29
CA SER A 812 -1.97 10.31 -11.61
C SER A 812 -1.17 11.63 -11.59
N ARG A 813 -0.65 12.08 -10.44
CA ARG A 813 -0.08 13.44 -10.28
C ARG A 813 1.40 13.56 -10.68
N PRO A 814 1.83 14.66 -11.35
CA PRO A 814 3.21 14.85 -11.85
C PRO A 814 4.33 14.80 -10.79
N ALA A 815 4.09 15.23 -9.57
CA ALA A 815 5.12 15.27 -8.53
C ALA A 815 5.35 13.90 -7.84
N VAL A 816 4.43 12.93 -8.00
CA VAL A 816 4.69 11.52 -7.65
C VAL A 816 5.65 10.87 -8.67
N LYS A 817 5.59 11.30 -9.94
CA LYS A 817 6.52 10.89 -11.00
C LYS A 817 7.97 11.35 -10.71
N PHE A 818 8.13 12.54 -10.13
CA PHE A 818 9.41 13.07 -9.67
C PHE A 818 10.04 12.24 -8.54
N LEU A 819 9.24 11.80 -7.56
CA LEU A 819 9.72 10.97 -6.44
C LEU A 819 10.12 9.54 -6.87
N GLY A 820 9.41 8.97 -7.85
CA GLY A 820 9.78 7.68 -8.45
C GLY A 820 11.15 7.70 -9.13
N ALA A 821 11.45 8.77 -9.88
CA ALA A 821 12.74 8.95 -10.57
C ALA A 821 13.94 9.13 -9.62
N LEU A 822 13.73 9.75 -8.45
CA LEU A 822 14.81 10.01 -7.49
C LEU A 822 15.30 8.72 -6.79
N SER A 823 14.42 7.72 -6.58
CA SER A 823 14.78 6.46 -5.91
C SER A 823 15.67 5.51 -6.74
N GLY A 824 15.83 5.77 -8.04
CA GLY A 824 16.62 4.95 -8.97
C GLY A 824 18.15 5.03 -8.78
N GLY A 825 18.67 6.13 -8.26
CA GLY A 825 20.11 6.42 -8.33
C GLY A 825 21.02 5.80 -7.26
N PHE A 826 20.53 4.88 -6.42
CA PHE A 826 21.26 4.44 -5.22
C PHE A 826 22.16 3.20 -5.42
N ASP A 827 21.69 2.19 -6.16
CA ASP A 827 22.37 0.88 -6.25
C ASP A 827 23.65 0.91 -7.12
N ALA A 828 23.89 1.99 -7.88
CA ALA A 828 25.06 2.22 -8.74
C ALA A 828 26.42 2.23 -8.03
N TRP A 829 26.42 2.50 -6.72
CA TRP A 829 27.63 2.84 -6.00
C TRP A 829 28.43 1.61 -5.53
N VAL A 830 27.77 0.49 -5.22
CA VAL A 830 28.46 -0.75 -4.77
C VAL A 830 29.38 -1.31 -5.85
N ALA A 831 29.04 -1.11 -7.13
CA ALA A 831 29.85 -1.54 -8.27
C ALA A 831 31.11 -0.68 -8.47
N PHE A 832 31.09 0.61 -8.08
CA PHE A 832 32.20 1.54 -8.31
C PHE A 832 33.31 1.45 -7.25
N ASP A 833 33.01 1.05 -6.01
CA ASP A 833 34.00 0.95 -4.93
C ASP A 833 35.07 -0.15 -5.16
N TYR A 834 34.77 -1.18 -5.95
CA TYR A 834 35.75 -2.19 -6.37
C TYR A 834 36.92 -1.57 -7.16
N PHE A 835 36.70 -0.44 -7.85
CA PHE A 835 37.72 0.29 -8.61
C PHE A 835 38.81 0.92 -7.72
N LYS A 836 38.48 1.28 -6.47
CA LYS A 836 39.42 1.96 -5.56
C LYS A 836 40.20 1.03 -4.64
N ALA A 837 39.75 -0.22 -4.48
CA ALA A 837 40.31 -1.14 -3.49
C ALA A 837 41.54 -1.93 -3.96
N GLY A 838 41.97 -1.79 -5.23
CA GLY A 838 43.22 -2.37 -5.72
C GLY A 838 43.22 -3.89 -5.87
N ASP A 839 42.07 -4.50 -6.18
CA ASP A 839 41.95 -5.91 -6.52
C ASP A 839 42.10 -6.12 -8.05
N PRO A 840 43.21 -6.67 -8.55
CA PRO A 840 43.50 -6.76 -9.98
C PRO A 840 42.61 -7.76 -10.72
N LEU A 841 41.94 -8.69 -10.03
CA LEU A 841 41.00 -9.61 -10.66
C LEU A 841 39.65 -8.90 -10.94
N MET A 842 39.15 -8.12 -9.96
CA MET A 842 37.95 -7.29 -10.10
C MET A 842 38.16 -6.04 -10.98
N GLY A 843 39.41 -5.57 -11.12
CA GLY A 843 39.79 -4.49 -12.03
C GLY A 843 39.68 -4.83 -13.52
N SER A 844 39.76 -6.12 -13.88
CA SER A 844 39.62 -6.58 -15.28
C SER A 844 38.15 -6.80 -15.68
N LEU A 845 37.32 -7.27 -14.73
CA LEU A 845 35.87 -7.47 -14.94
C LEU A 845 35.09 -6.14 -14.98
N SER A 846 35.61 -5.09 -14.35
CA SER A 846 35.00 -3.75 -14.35
C SER A 846 35.23 -2.97 -15.65
N ALA A 847 36.17 -3.36 -16.51
CA ALA A 847 36.31 -2.76 -17.84
C ALA A 847 35.23 -3.23 -18.82
N ALA A 848 34.74 -4.47 -18.68
CA ALA A 848 33.52 -4.93 -19.35
C ALA A 848 32.26 -4.23 -18.77
N ALA A 849 32.33 -3.77 -17.51
CA ALA A 849 31.27 -2.98 -16.88
C ALA A 849 31.31 -1.48 -17.24
N ALA A 850 32.34 -0.98 -17.94
CA ALA A 850 32.37 0.42 -18.40
C ALA A 850 31.24 0.73 -19.41
N GLY A 851 30.76 -0.28 -20.15
CA GLY A 851 29.52 -0.20 -20.95
C GLY A 851 28.23 -0.55 -20.20
N GLY A 852 28.32 -0.93 -18.91
CA GLY A 852 27.20 -1.43 -18.10
C GLY A 852 26.90 -0.60 -16.84
N THR A 853 27.59 0.52 -16.62
CA THR A 853 27.42 1.41 -15.44
C THR A 853 26.00 1.97 -15.28
N ILE A 854 25.22 1.96 -16.36
CA ILE A 854 23.84 2.46 -16.43
C ILE A 854 22.86 1.60 -15.63
N MET A 855 23.12 0.31 -15.48
CA MET A 855 22.15 -0.65 -14.94
C MET A 855 21.82 -0.46 -13.47
N ALA A 856 22.84 -0.09 -12.69
CA ALA A 856 22.66 0.13 -11.27
C ALA A 856 22.20 1.57 -10.95
N ALA A 857 22.25 2.48 -11.94
CA ALA A 857 21.74 3.86 -11.84
C ALA A 857 20.21 3.96 -12.01
N LEU A 858 19.55 2.87 -12.41
CA LEU A 858 18.10 2.83 -12.66
C LEU A 858 17.28 2.37 -11.43
N GLY A 859 17.91 1.76 -10.43
CA GLY A 859 17.39 1.46 -9.09
C GLY A 859 15.97 0.91 -8.92
N THR A 860 15.58 0.90 -7.65
CA THR A 860 14.69 -0.09 -7.02
C THR A 860 13.20 0.14 -7.24
N GLY A 861 12.82 1.11 -8.08
CA GLY A 861 11.44 1.42 -8.47
C GLY A 861 11.18 1.29 -9.98
N THR A 862 12.19 0.86 -10.76
CA THR A 862 12.03 0.57 -12.19
C THR A 862 11.67 -0.89 -12.41
N MET A 863 11.36 -1.25 -13.65
CA MET A 863 11.10 -2.62 -14.10
C MET A 863 12.24 -3.64 -13.82
N PHE A 864 13.38 -3.18 -13.30
CA PHE A 864 14.60 -3.94 -13.08
C PHE A 864 14.77 -4.53 -11.68
N GLY A 865 14.02 -4.10 -10.66
CA GLY A 865 13.91 -4.76 -9.35
C GLY A 865 15.21 -5.41 -8.79
N PRO A 866 15.10 -6.56 -8.09
CA PRO A 866 16.25 -7.40 -7.70
C PRO A 866 17.08 -7.94 -8.88
N ALA A 867 16.54 -7.96 -10.10
CA ALA A 867 17.26 -8.33 -11.32
C ALA A 867 18.49 -7.44 -11.56
N GLY A 868 18.43 -6.15 -11.22
CA GLY A 868 19.57 -5.23 -11.35
C GLY A 868 20.78 -5.64 -10.51
N LEU A 869 20.57 -6.05 -9.25
CA LEU A 869 21.63 -6.53 -8.37
C LEU A 869 22.30 -7.80 -8.89
N VAL A 870 21.49 -8.70 -9.45
CA VAL A 870 21.97 -9.97 -9.97
C VAL A 870 22.70 -9.78 -11.29
N ILE A 871 22.27 -8.88 -12.17
CA ILE A 871 22.98 -8.63 -13.43
C ILE A 871 24.37 -8.00 -13.18
N VAL A 872 24.51 -7.17 -12.13
CA VAL A 872 25.81 -6.63 -11.70
C VAL A 872 26.66 -7.69 -11.00
N GLY A 873 26.08 -8.48 -10.08
CA GLY A 873 26.81 -9.53 -9.34
C GLY A 873 27.12 -10.80 -10.14
N ALA A 874 26.36 -11.08 -11.19
CA ALA A 874 26.49 -12.29 -11.99
C ALA A 874 27.73 -12.31 -12.90
N ALA A 875 28.44 -11.19 -13.07
CA ALA A 875 29.73 -11.20 -13.77
C ALA A 875 30.76 -12.09 -13.03
N VAL A 876 30.66 -12.17 -11.69
CA VAL A 876 31.47 -13.06 -10.84
C VAL A 876 30.94 -14.51 -10.86
N ILE A 877 29.62 -14.68 -10.89
CA ILE A 877 28.95 -16.00 -10.87
C ILE A 877 29.08 -16.71 -12.22
N GLY A 878 29.05 -15.97 -13.33
CA GLY A 878 29.13 -16.50 -14.70
C GLY A 878 30.45 -17.23 -14.99
N GLN A 879 31.57 -16.80 -14.40
CA GLN A 879 32.86 -17.50 -14.51
C GLN A 879 32.85 -18.89 -13.87
N MET A 880 31.93 -19.19 -12.94
CA MET A 880 31.76 -20.53 -12.36
C MET A 880 30.86 -21.45 -13.20
N ILE A 881 30.05 -20.89 -14.11
CA ILE A 881 29.07 -21.63 -14.92
C ILE A 881 29.59 -21.93 -16.33
N VAL A 882 30.53 -21.14 -16.86
CA VAL A 882 31.02 -21.31 -18.24
C VAL A 882 32.27 -22.21 -18.29
N THR A 883 32.17 -23.35 -18.98
CA THR A 883 33.27 -24.32 -19.16
C THR A 883 33.81 -24.42 -20.59
N ASP A 884 33.46 -23.53 -21.52
CA ASP A 884 34.06 -23.53 -22.88
C ASP A 884 33.92 -22.18 -23.60
N THR A 885 34.96 -21.78 -24.34
CA THR A 885 34.99 -20.56 -25.18
C THR A 885 34.00 -20.60 -26.34
N ARG A 886 33.39 -21.77 -26.63
CA ARG A 886 32.38 -21.96 -27.68
C ARG A 886 30.98 -21.44 -27.31
N ASP A 887 30.73 -21.13 -26.03
CA ASP A 887 29.44 -20.63 -25.56
C ASP A 887 29.29 -19.10 -25.63
N SER A 888 30.36 -18.35 -25.96
CA SER A 888 30.37 -16.88 -25.92
C SER A 888 29.43 -16.24 -26.96
N ASN A 889 29.23 -16.91 -28.10
CA ASN A 889 28.34 -16.46 -29.19
C ASN A 889 26.91 -17.03 -29.11
N LYS A 890 26.58 -17.80 -28.06
CA LYS A 890 25.29 -18.52 -27.93
C LYS A 890 24.06 -17.60 -27.99
N TYR A 891 24.20 -16.34 -27.57
CA TYR A 891 23.10 -15.37 -27.50
C TYR A 891 23.06 -14.39 -28.69
N MET A 892 23.93 -14.56 -29.70
CA MET A 892 23.89 -13.82 -30.96
C MET A 892 22.70 -14.26 -31.82
N THR A 893 21.55 -13.62 -31.59
CA THR A 893 20.26 -13.98 -32.19
C THR A 893 19.55 -12.74 -32.73
N ASP A 894 18.39 -12.92 -33.37
CA ASP A 894 17.57 -11.75 -33.75
C ASP A 894 17.14 -10.92 -32.52
N THR A 895 17.06 -11.55 -31.34
CA THR A 895 16.80 -10.88 -30.05
C THR A 895 17.91 -9.88 -29.73
N SER A 896 19.18 -10.25 -29.92
CA SER A 896 20.31 -9.35 -29.64
C SER A 896 20.41 -8.21 -30.64
N LYS A 897 20.09 -8.47 -31.91
CA LYS A 897 19.99 -7.43 -32.93
C LYS A 897 18.88 -6.42 -32.59
N ARG A 898 17.69 -6.90 -32.18
CA ARG A 898 16.59 -6.04 -31.73
C ARG A 898 16.95 -5.27 -30.47
N PHE A 899 17.60 -5.93 -29.52
CA PHE A 899 18.08 -5.28 -28.30
C PHE A 899 19.01 -4.11 -28.64
N LEU A 900 20.04 -4.34 -29.47
CA LEU A 900 20.99 -3.31 -29.92
C LEU A 900 20.33 -2.18 -30.72
N ALA A 901 19.26 -2.47 -31.48
CA ALA A 901 18.53 -1.45 -32.23
C ALA A 901 17.88 -0.37 -31.33
N HIS A 902 17.73 -0.62 -30.03
CA HIS A 902 17.28 0.41 -29.09
C HIS A 902 18.29 1.56 -28.89
N SER A 903 19.53 1.42 -29.35
CA SER A 903 20.52 2.52 -29.43
C SER A 903 20.27 3.48 -30.61
N ASP A 904 19.11 3.40 -31.28
CA ASP A 904 18.78 4.11 -32.53
C ASP A 904 19.70 3.77 -33.72
N LEU A 905 20.39 2.63 -33.63
CA LEU A 905 21.12 2.05 -34.76
C LEU A 905 20.12 1.53 -35.79
N ASN A 906 20.35 1.88 -37.06
CA ASN A 906 19.56 1.34 -38.16
C ASN A 906 19.82 -0.17 -38.34
N GLU A 907 18.96 -0.84 -39.10
CA GLU A 907 19.03 -2.30 -39.25
C GLU A 907 20.39 -2.80 -39.77
N THR A 908 21.01 -2.01 -40.65
CA THR A 908 22.34 -2.31 -41.22
C THR A 908 23.42 -2.24 -40.14
N ALA A 909 23.46 -1.16 -39.36
CA ALA A 909 24.46 -0.94 -38.33
C ALA A 909 24.29 -1.91 -37.15
N ALA A 910 23.06 -2.11 -36.68
CA ALA A 910 22.77 -3.11 -35.65
C ALA A 910 23.09 -4.54 -36.14
N GLY A 911 22.81 -4.85 -37.41
CA GLY A 911 23.13 -6.14 -38.02
C GLY A 911 24.63 -6.41 -38.16
N ALA A 912 25.44 -5.39 -38.44
CA ALA A 912 26.88 -5.53 -38.47
C ALA A 912 27.47 -5.66 -37.05
N LEU A 913 27.03 -4.80 -36.11
CA LEU A 913 27.63 -4.66 -34.78
C LEU A 913 27.16 -5.67 -33.73
N VAL A 914 26.10 -6.43 -34.01
CA VAL A 914 25.70 -7.58 -33.16
C VAL A 914 26.68 -8.75 -33.27
N ASP A 915 27.47 -8.79 -34.36
CA ASP A 915 28.45 -9.83 -34.62
C ASP A 915 29.69 -9.67 -33.71
N GLN A 916 30.01 -10.74 -32.97
CA GLN A 916 31.11 -10.77 -32.00
C GLN A 916 32.33 -11.47 -32.59
N SER A 917 33.50 -11.21 -32.00
CA SER A 917 34.75 -11.84 -32.42
C SER A 917 34.73 -13.37 -32.25
N GLY A 918 35.77 -14.05 -32.75
CA GLY A 918 35.91 -15.50 -32.58
C GLY A 918 35.95 -15.95 -31.12
N ASP A 919 36.46 -15.09 -30.23
CA ASP A 919 36.48 -15.30 -28.77
C ASP A 919 35.22 -14.73 -28.07
N GLY A 920 34.28 -14.18 -28.82
CA GLY A 920 32.98 -13.67 -28.36
C GLY A 920 33.04 -12.30 -27.69
N HIS A 921 33.84 -11.39 -28.25
CA HIS A 921 33.91 -10.01 -27.79
C HIS A 921 33.09 -9.08 -28.70
N SER A 922 32.23 -8.28 -28.09
CA SER A 922 31.42 -7.27 -28.80
C SER A 922 32.30 -6.10 -29.29
N PRO A 923 32.13 -5.64 -30.54
CA PRO A 923 32.78 -4.43 -31.07
C PRO A 923 32.23 -3.13 -30.47
N VAL A 924 31.06 -3.19 -29.82
CA VAL A 924 30.34 -2.00 -29.34
C VAL A 924 31.08 -1.28 -28.19
N PRO A 925 31.56 -1.96 -27.12
CA PRO A 925 32.31 -1.29 -26.05
C PRO A 925 33.60 -0.61 -26.50
N ILE A 926 34.35 -1.21 -27.45
CA ILE A 926 35.59 -0.60 -27.96
C ILE A 926 35.30 0.60 -28.87
N LEU A 927 34.19 0.59 -29.62
CA LEU A 927 33.70 1.75 -30.36
C LEU A 927 33.25 2.89 -29.44
N ALA A 928 32.56 2.58 -28.34
CA ALA A 928 32.21 3.56 -27.33
C ALA A 928 33.46 4.19 -26.69
N ARG A 929 34.45 3.36 -26.34
CA ARG A 929 35.74 3.83 -25.83
C ARG A 929 36.50 4.69 -26.84
N TYR A 930 36.47 4.32 -28.11
CA TYR A 930 37.04 5.12 -29.18
C TYR A 930 36.36 6.50 -29.25
N ALA A 931 35.02 6.56 -29.19
CA ALA A 931 34.28 7.82 -29.17
C ALA A 931 34.70 8.73 -27.99
N GLU A 932 34.83 8.17 -26.79
CA GLU A 932 35.32 8.92 -25.62
C GLU A 932 36.71 9.52 -25.86
N LEU A 933 37.63 8.74 -26.44
CA LEU A 933 38.97 9.20 -26.79
C LEU A 933 38.96 10.29 -27.88
N LYS A 934 37.91 10.33 -28.71
CA LYS A 934 37.65 11.39 -29.70
C LYS A 934 36.92 12.60 -29.12
N GLY A 935 36.64 12.61 -27.82
CA GLY A 935 36.04 13.73 -27.10
C GLY A 935 34.52 13.69 -26.97
N TYR A 936 33.87 12.63 -27.45
CA TYR A 936 32.44 12.45 -27.23
C TYR A 936 32.16 12.13 -25.77
N ARG A 937 31.11 12.74 -25.22
CA ARG A 937 30.57 12.39 -23.91
C ARG A 937 29.30 11.58 -24.12
N LEU A 938 29.41 10.25 -24.12
CA LEU A 938 28.27 9.36 -24.46
C LEU A 938 27.12 9.40 -23.43
N ASP A 939 27.39 9.93 -22.23
CA ASP A 939 26.39 10.32 -21.23
C ASP A 939 25.54 11.53 -21.68
N GLN A 940 26.04 12.34 -22.62
CA GLN A 940 25.31 13.47 -23.20
C GLN A 940 24.51 13.05 -24.43
N PRO A 941 23.19 13.30 -24.48
CA PRO A 941 22.36 12.86 -25.60
C PRO A 941 22.78 13.38 -26.97
N ALA A 942 23.27 14.62 -27.05
CA ALA A 942 23.69 15.23 -28.32
C ALA A 942 24.95 14.55 -28.89
N ASP A 943 26.01 14.45 -28.09
CA ASP A 943 27.27 13.80 -28.47
C ASP A 943 27.03 12.33 -28.83
N ARG A 944 26.19 11.60 -28.05
CA ARG A 944 25.83 10.22 -28.36
C ARG A 944 25.05 10.10 -29.67
N GLN A 945 24.04 10.95 -29.89
CA GLN A 945 23.27 10.90 -31.15
C GLN A 945 24.17 11.19 -32.35
N GLN A 946 25.08 12.16 -32.25
CA GLN A 946 26.05 12.45 -33.30
C GLN A 946 26.97 11.25 -33.59
N PHE A 947 27.36 10.50 -32.56
CA PHE A 947 28.13 9.27 -32.72
C PHE A 947 27.31 8.13 -33.35
N ILE A 948 26.05 7.96 -32.96
CA ILE A 948 25.12 6.98 -33.56
C ILE A 948 24.82 7.33 -35.03
N ASP A 949 24.59 8.61 -35.34
CA ASP A 949 24.37 9.09 -36.71
C ASP A 949 25.59 8.84 -37.58
N TRP A 950 26.79 8.99 -37.01
CA TRP A 950 28.04 8.61 -37.68
C TRP A 950 28.06 7.11 -37.99
N LEU A 951 27.80 6.22 -37.02
CA LEU A 951 27.72 4.77 -37.24
C LEU A 951 26.68 4.40 -38.31
N ASN A 952 25.50 5.02 -38.24
CA ASN A 952 24.41 4.80 -39.18
C ASN A 952 24.72 5.29 -40.60
N GLY A 953 25.63 6.26 -40.75
CA GLY A 953 26.10 6.78 -42.03
C GLY A 953 27.16 5.92 -42.72
N ILE A 954 27.71 4.91 -42.05
CA ILE A 954 28.71 4.00 -42.63
C ILE A 954 28.01 2.98 -43.52
N ALA A 955 28.52 2.79 -44.75
CA ALA A 955 28.04 1.75 -45.66
C ALA A 955 28.26 0.36 -45.04
N LYS A 956 27.34 -0.57 -45.30
CA LYS A 956 27.33 -1.91 -44.69
C LYS A 956 28.69 -2.60 -44.75
N GLU A 957 29.26 -2.71 -45.95
CA GLU A 957 30.52 -3.42 -46.18
C GLU A 957 31.70 -2.74 -45.46
N GLY A 958 31.68 -1.41 -45.38
CA GLY A 958 32.68 -0.63 -44.64
C GLY A 958 32.58 -0.85 -43.13
N LEU A 959 31.37 -0.93 -42.59
CA LEU A 959 31.15 -1.18 -41.17
C LEU A 959 31.49 -2.62 -40.76
N GLU A 960 31.15 -3.61 -41.60
CA GLU A 960 31.56 -5.00 -41.42
C GLU A 960 33.09 -5.14 -41.43
N THR A 961 33.76 -4.48 -42.38
CA THR A 961 35.23 -4.50 -42.44
C THR A 961 35.88 -3.79 -41.25
N LEU A 962 35.32 -2.64 -40.81
CA LEU A 962 35.79 -1.96 -39.60
C LEU A 962 35.63 -2.85 -38.37
N ARG A 963 34.47 -3.50 -38.23
CA ARG A 963 34.18 -4.45 -37.15
C ARG A 963 35.21 -5.58 -37.12
N ASP A 964 35.50 -6.21 -38.25
CA ASP A 964 36.43 -7.36 -38.31
C ASP A 964 37.84 -6.96 -37.85
N ASN A 965 38.30 -5.76 -38.24
CA ASN A 965 39.55 -5.20 -37.71
C ASN A 965 39.50 -5.00 -36.17
N LEU A 966 38.36 -4.54 -35.65
CA LEU A 966 38.16 -4.35 -34.21
C LEU A 966 38.03 -5.68 -33.45
N HIS A 967 37.50 -6.74 -34.07
CA HIS A 967 37.47 -8.08 -33.48
C HIS A 967 38.89 -8.57 -33.19
N HIS A 968 39.82 -8.42 -34.12
CA HIS A 968 41.22 -8.79 -33.87
C HIS A 968 41.90 -7.95 -32.79
N ALA A 969 41.54 -6.67 -32.68
CA ALA A 969 42.00 -5.84 -31.56
C ALA A 969 41.43 -6.33 -30.22
N LEU A 970 40.14 -6.69 -30.18
CA LEU A 970 39.47 -7.19 -29.00
C LEU A 970 40.02 -8.54 -28.53
N ASP A 971 40.29 -9.46 -29.44
CA ASP A 971 40.91 -10.76 -29.13
C ASP A 971 42.30 -10.55 -28.52
N ALA A 972 43.09 -9.61 -29.06
CA ALA A 972 44.39 -9.24 -28.48
C ALA A 972 44.27 -8.57 -27.11
N PHE A 973 43.16 -7.88 -26.85
CA PHE A 973 42.86 -7.24 -25.57
C PHE A 973 42.19 -8.19 -24.56
N GLY A 974 41.78 -9.39 -24.97
CA GLY A 974 40.97 -10.30 -24.15
C GLY A 974 39.60 -9.69 -23.80
N GLY A 975 39.03 -8.92 -24.73
CA GLY A 975 37.71 -8.28 -24.58
C GLY A 975 37.68 -7.03 -23.70
N ASP A 976 38.83 -6.55 -23.22
CA ASP A 976 38.93 -5.38 -22.35
C ASP A 976 39.08 -4.08 -23.17
N PRO A 977 38.02 -3.26 -23.33
CA PRO A 977 38.09 -2.02 -24.10
C PRO A 977 38.98 -0.96 -23.44
N ALA A 978 39.23 -1.02 -22.13
CA ALA A 978 40.04 -0.02 -21.42
C ALA A 978 41.52 -0.06 -21.84
N LYS A 979 41.97 -1.17 -22.46
CA LYS A 979 43.30 -1.28 -23.08
C LYS A 979 43.46 -0.44 -24.34
N LEU A 980 42.37 0.04 -24.95
CA LEU A 980 42.45 1.00 -26.04
C LEU A 980 42.90 2.36 -25.51
N ALA A 981 44.10 2.78 -25.90
CA ALA A 981 44.68 4.06 -25.54
C ALA A 981 44.58 5.08 -26.69
N ALA A 982 44.78 6.37 -26.39
CA ALA A 982 44.82 7.41 -27.42
C ALA A 982 45.95 7.18 -28.45
N THR A 983 47.09 6.67 -27.99
CA THR A 983 48.28 6.35 -28.79
C THR A 983 48.90 5.03 -28.32
N ALA A 984 49.66 4.39 -29.21
CA ALA A 984 50.42 3.18 -28.91
C ALA A 984 51.83 3.26 -29.52
N GLY A 985 52.78 2.47 -28.99
CA GLY A 985 54.15 2.41 -29.53
C GLY A 985 54.23 1.95 -30.98
N SER A 986 53.18 1.28 -31.49
CA SER A 986 53.06 0.80 -32.87
C SER A 986 52.39 1.80 -33.82
N ASP A 987 52.05 3.02 -33.38
CA ASP A 987 51.34 4.01 -34.20
C ASP A 987 52.07 4.34 -35.51
N GLU A 988 53.40 4.36 -35.50
CA GLU A 988 54.21 4.62 -36.71
C GLU A 988 53.95 3.62 -37.83
N SER A 989 53.61 2.36 -37.51
CA SER A 989 53.30 1.34 -38.50
C SER A 989 52.03 1.65 -39.29
N TYR A 990 51.09 2.38 -38.68
CA TYR A 990 49.84 2.82 -39.31
C TYR A 990 49.99 4.22 -39.95
N THR A 991 50.71 5.14 -39.30
CA THR A 991 50.71 6.55 -39.72
C THR A 991 51.81 6.92 -40.72
N ASP A 992 52.87 6.12 -40.85
CA ASP A 992 53.87 6.31 -41.90
C ASP A 992 53.38 5.64 -43.20
N THR A 993 53.15 6.44 -44.24
CA THR A 993 52.61 5.98 -45.53
C THR A 993 53.48 4.90 -46.18
N THR A 994 54.80 4.92 -45.94
CA THR A 994 55.74 3.93 -46.46
C THR A 994 55.55 2.59 -45.78
N ARG A 995 55.46 2.58 -44.43
CA ARG A 995 55.26 1.35 -43.64
C ARG A 995 53.86 0.78 -43.82
N LEU A 996 52.85 1.64 -43.90
CA LEU A 996 51.46 1.25 -44.12
C LEU A 996 51.27 0.50 -45.45
N ASN A 997 51.96 0.94 -46.50
CA ASN A 997 51.90 0.37 -47.85
C ASN A 997 53.05 -0.60 -48.15
N GLU A 998 53.90 -0.92 -47.17
CA GLU A 998 55.04 -1.80 -47.38
C GLU A 998 54.54 -3.22 -47.69
N ARG A 999 54.89 -3.70 -48.88
CA ARG A 999 54.60 -5.07 -49.32
C ARG A 999 55.90 -5.84 -49.35
N TYR A 1000 55.88 -7.04 -48.80
CA TYR A 1000 57.05 -7.92 -48.82
C TYR A 1000 56.76 -9.14 -49.67
N VAL A 1001 57.63 -9.40 -50.65
CA VAL A 1001 57.62 -10.65 -51.42
C VAL A 1001 58.87 -11.42 -51.03
N SER A 1002 58.67 -12.52 -50.30
CA SER A 1002 59.73 -13.45 -49.97
C SER A 1002 59.47 -14.77 -50.71
N GLY A 1003 60.16 -14.97 -51.83
CA GLY A 1003 59.94 -16.14 -52.69
C GLY A 1003 58.56 -16.13 -53.36
N GLN A 1004 57.81 -17.23 -53.24
CA GLN A 1004 56.43 -17.37 -53.76
C GLN A 1004 55.34 -16.90 -52.77
N VAL A 1005 55.71 -16.39 -51.59
CA VAL A 1005 54.75 -15.95 -50.57
C VAL A 1005 54.61 -14.44 -50.63
N TYR A 1006 53.40 -13.99 -51.00
CA TYR A 1006 52.99 -12.59 -50.96
C TYR A 1006 52.52 -12.25 -49.54
N ILE A 1007 53.18 -11.32 -48.87
CA ILE A 1007 52.72 -10.78 -47.59
C ILE A 1007 51.95 -9.48 -47.89
N PRO A 1008 50.63 -9.43 -47.60
CA PRO A 1008 49.84 -8.22 -47.81
C PRO A 1008 50.38 -7.07 -46.95
N SER A 1009 50.32 -5.84 -47.48
CA SER A 1009 50.65 -4.66 -46.68
C SER A 1009 49.68 -4.47 -45.53
N LEU A 1010 50.02 -3.61 -44.57
CA LEU A 1010 49.07 -3.28 -43.50
C LEU A 1010 47.80 -2.62 -44.07
N ALA A 1011 47.92 -1.79 -45.11
CA ALA A 1011 46.76 -1.26 -45.84
C ALA A 1011 45.90 -2.37 -46.47
N ASP A 1012 46.52 -3.40 -47.09
CA ASP A 1012 45.80 -4.54 -47.65
C ASP A 1012 45.07 -5.32 -46.53
N LYS A 1013 45.71 -5.51 -45.36
CA LYS A 1013 45.09 -6.14 -44.19
C LYS A 1013 43.90 -5.33 -43.65
N ILE A 1014 44.04 -4.00 -43.53
CA ILE A 1014 42.96 -3.12 -43.09
C ILE A 1014 41.74 -3.26 -43.99
N ARG A 1015 41.94 -3.22 -45.32
CA ARG A 1015 40.85 -3.33 -46.31
C ARG A 1015 40.19 -4.71 -46.35
N ASN A 1016 40.89 -5.74 -45.86
CA ASN A 1016 40.36 -7.11 -45.76
C ASN A 1016 39.75 -7.43 -44.40
N GLY A 1017 39.83 -6.53 -43.41
CA GLY A 1017 39.37 -6.80 -42.05
C GLY A 1017 40.40 -7.49 -41.14
N ASP A 1018 41.62 -7.72 -41.62
CA ASP A 1018 42.65 -8.56 -40.95
C ASP A 1018 43.67 -7.77 -40.10
N ALA A 1019 43.45 -6.47 -39.86
CA ALA A 1019 44.32 -5.67 -39.01
C ALA A 1019 43.83 -5.65 -37.55
N ALA A 1020 44.72 -5.25 -36.63
CA ALA A 1020 44.42 -5.18 -35.19
C ALA A 1020 44.87 -3.82 -34.63
N PRO A 1021 44.08 -2.74 -34.82
CA PRO A 1021 44.44 -1.42 -34.33
C PRO A 1021 44.42 -1.38 -32.80
N ALA A 1022 45.52 -0.95 -32.19
CA ALA A 1022 45.71 -0.95 -30.75
C ALA A 1022 45.54 0.44 -30.08
N SER A 1023 45.24 1.48 -30.85
CA SER A 1023 45.05 2.84 -30.35
C SER A 1023 44.01 3.61 -31.17
N ALA A 1024 43.44 4.67 -30.59
CA ALA A 1024 42.53 5.56 -31.30
C ALA A 1024 43.17 6.17 -32.56
N LYS A 1025 44.48 6.48 -32.50
CA LYS A 1025 45.24 6.97 -33.65
C LYS A 1025 45.35 5.94 -34.79
N GLN A 1026 45.43 4.66 -34.45
CA GLN A 1026 45.43 3.57 -35.45
C GLN A 1026 44.03 3.35 -36.03
N ILE A 1027 42.98 3.45 -35.20
CA ILE A 1027 41.59 3.41 -35.67
C ILE A 1027 41.30 4.56 -36.65
N ASP A 1028 41.81 5.78 -36.39
CA ASP A 1028 41.69 6.90 -37.35
C ASP A 1028 42.26 6.56 -38.74
N VAL A 1029 43.38 5.84 -38.80
CA VAL A 1029 43.98 5.37 -40.06
C VAL A 1029 43.14 4.27 -40.71
N VAL A 1030 42.63 3.32 -39.91
CA VAL A 1030 41.71 2.27 -40.38
C VAL A 1030 40.48 2.91 -41.04
N LEU A 1031 39.86 3.88 -40.39
CA LEU A 1031 38.71 4.60 -40.93
C LEU A 1031 39.05 5.29 -42.26
N ALA A 1032 40.19 5.99 -42.33
CA ALA A 1032 40.61 6.67 -43.55
C ALA A 1032 40.88 5.70 -44.72
N GLU A 1033 41.52 4.56 -44.49
CA GLU A 1033 41.77 3.53 -45.51
C GLU A 1033 40.49 2.84 -46.00
N LEU A 1034 39.48 2.74 -45.14
CA LEU A 1034 38.15 2.22 -45.49
C LEU A 1034 37.25 3.29 -46.15
N GLY A 1035 37.71 4.54 -46.29
CA GLY A 1035 36.93 5.65 -46.82
C GLY A 1035 35.81 6.12 -45.88
N ILE A 1036 35.90 5.80 -44.58
CA ILE A 1036 34.95 6.17 -43.55
C ILE A 1036 35.39 7.50 -42.93
N GLY A 1037 34.47 8.45 -42.79
CA GLY A 1037 34.76 9.72 -42.13
C GLY A 1037 35.18 9.50 -40.67
N ILE A 1038 36.17 10.24 -40.18
CA ILE A 1038 36.61 10.16 -38.78
C ILE A 1038 35.63 10.98 -37.91
N PRO A 1039 35.04 10.39 -36.85
CA PRO A 1039 34.13 11.12 -35.98
C PRO A 1039 34.91 12.08 -35.09
N VAL A 1040 34.41 13.31 -34.97
CA VAL A 1040 34.96 14.38 -34.10
C VAL A 1040 33.79 15.05 -33.40
N ALA A 1041 33.87 15.15 -32.06
CA ALA A 1041 32.86 15.77 -31.22
C ALA A 1041 32.68 17.27 -31.51
#